data_AF-A0A615QU13-F1
#
_entry.id   AF-A0A615QU13-F1
#
_cell.length_a   1.000
_cell.length_b   1.000
_cell.length_c   1.000
_cell.angle_alpha   90.00
_cell.angle_beta   90.00
_cell.angle_gamma   90.00
#
_symmetry.space_group_name_H-M   'P 1'
#
loop_
_entity.id
_entity.type
_entity.pdbx_description
1 polymer ?
#
loop_
_entity_poly.entity_id
_entity_poly.type
_entity_poly.pdbx_seq_one_letter_code
_entity_poly.pdbx_strand_id
1 'polypeptide(L)'
;MNRIFKVLWNAATGTFVVTSETAKSRGKKNGRRKLAVSALIGLSSIMVSADALANAGNDTGDGVTPTGTQTGGKGWIAIGTDATANTYTNVDGASAAMGYKASAMGKWSTAIGSYSQSTGDSSLALGVKSVSAGDRAIAMGASSSASGSYSMAMGVYANSSGAKSVALGYKSVASGATSSALGYQATASGDDSAAFGNGAKAVGTNSVALGSGSIAQEDNSVAVGNSTTQRQITYVAKGDINSTSTDAVTGAQIYSLSQSVADRLGGGASVNSDGTVNAPLYEVGTGIYNNVGSALSALNTSITNTEASVAGLAEDALLWDDSTSAFSASHTGNASKITNLAAGTLAADSTDAVNGSQLFDTNEKVDQNTADITANTDSINQNTADITANTDSINQNTTDIAANTTNITQNSTAIENLNTSVSDINTSITGLTDNALLWDEDTGAFSANHGGSTSKITNVAAGALSEDSTDAVNGSQLYETNQKVDQNTSAIADINTSITNLGTDALSWDDEEGAFSASHGTSGTNKITNVAAGEIASDSTDAINGSQLYETNMLISQYSESISQLAGDTSETYITENGTGVKYIRTNDNGLEGQDAYATGNGATAVGYDAVASGAGSLALGQNSSSSIDGSIALGSGSTSNRAITTGIRETSATSDGVVIGYNTTDRKLLGALSLGTDGESYRQITNVADGSEAQDAVTVRQLQNAIGAVTTTPTKYYHANSTEEDSLAVGTDSLAMGAKTIVNADAGIGIGLNTLVMADAINGIAIGSNARANHANSIAMGNGSQTTRGAQTDYTAYNMDTPQNSVGEFSVGSEDGQRQITNVAAGSADTDAVNVSQLKVTDAQVSRNTQSITNLNTQVSNLDTRVTNIENGIGDIVTTGSTKYFKTNTDGADANAQGADSVAIGSGSIAAAENSVALGTNSVADEANTVSVGSSTQQRRITNVAAGVNNTDAVNVAQLKASEAGSVRYETNADGSVNYSVLNLGDGSGGTTRIGNVSAAVNDTDAVNYAQLKRSVEEANTYTDQKMGEMNSKIKGVENKMSGGIASAMAMAGLPQAYAPGANMTSIAGGTFNGESAVAIGVSMVSESGGWVYKLQGTSNSQGDYSAAIGAGFQW
;
A
#
# COMPACT_ATOMS: atom_id res chain seq x y z
N MET A 1 49.50 30.71 11.69
CA MET A 1 50.96 30.68 11.46
C MET A 1 51.23 29.89 10.17
N ASN A 2 51.83 30.52 9.17
CA ASN A 2 52.81 29.93 8.24
C ASN A 2 53.32 31.06 7.32
N ARG A 3 54.64 31.16 7.15
CA ARG A 3 55.31 32.23 6.37
C ARG A 3 55.90 31.60 5.11
N ILE A 4 55.73 32.26 3.95
CA ILE A 4 56.38 31.88 2.70
C ILE A 4 57.39 32.98 2.34
N PHE A 5 58.62 32.59 2.03
CA PHE A 5 59.71 33.47 1.57
C PHE A 5 60.16 33.00 0.18
N LYS A 6 60.67 33.93 -0.66
CA LYS A 6 61.16 33.62 -2.01
C LYS A 6 62.69 33.68 -2.06
N VAL A 7 63.31 32.68 -2.67
CA VAL A 7 64.76 32.58 -2.90
C VAL A 7 65.10 33.20 -4.26
N LEU A 8 66.11 34.08 -4.31
CA LEU A 8 66.56 34.73 -5.55
C LEU A 8 68.09 34.61 -5.72
N TRP A 9 68.53 34.37 -6.95
CA TRP A 9 69.94 34.23 -7.34
C TRP A 9 70.57 35.60 -7.65
N ASN A 10 71.71 35.92 -7.04
CA ASN A 10 72.42 37.18 -7.28
C ASN A 10 73.71 36.96 -8.10
N ALA A 11 73.66 37.30 -9.39
CA ALA A 11 74.74 37.12 -10.34
C ALA A 11 76.01 37.97 -10.06
N ALA A 12 75.97 38.94 -9.14
CA ALA A 12 77.13 39.78 -8.80
C ALA A 12 77.97 39.26 -7.61
N THR A 13 77.51 38.22 -6.90
CA THR A 13 78.20 37.66 -5.72
C THR A 13 78.27 36.13 -5.68
N GLY A 14 77.55 35.43 -6.57
CA GLY A 14 77.66 33.96 -6.72
C GLY A 14 76.92 33.15 -5.66
N THR A 15 75.98 33.74 -4.93
CA THR A 15 75.22 33.08 -3.84
C THR A 15 73.73 33.39 -3.87
N PHE A 16 72.92 32.49 -3.29
CA PHE A 16 71.47 32.66 -3.09
C PHE A 16 71.16 33.39 -1.77
N VAL A 17 70.13 34.24 -1.75
CA VAL A 17 69.69 35.01 -0.55
C VAL A 17 68.16 34.99 -0.42
N VAL A 18 67.66 35.09 0.82
CA VAL A 18 66.22 35.02 1.20
C VAL A 18 65.81 36.33 1.90
N THR A 19 64.65 36.91 1.56
CA THR A 19 64.13 38.16 2.17
C THR A 19 62.60 38.16 2.33
N SER A 20 62.03 39.09 3.13
CA SER A 20 60.59 39.28 3.33
C SER A 20 60.08 40.63 2.81
N GLU A 21 58.79 40.71 2.47
CA GLU A 21 58.29 41.66 1.46
C GLU A 21 57.77 43.03 1.96
N THR A 22 58.23 43.55 3.11
CA THR A 22 57.77 44.88 3.61
C THR A 22 58.86 45.80 4.17
N ALA A 23 58.80 47.07 3.72
CA ALA A 23 59.37 48.32 4.27
C ALA A 23 60.77 48.87 3.84
N LYS A 24 60.74 49.70 2.78
CA LYS A 24 61.36 51.06 2.60
C LYS A 24 62.86 51.34 2.92
N SER A 25 63.58 51.98 1.97
CA SER A 25 63.95 53.43 1.97
C SER A 25 65.25 53.84 1.19
N ARG A 26 65.26 55.06 0.63
CA ARG A 26 66.40 55.96 0.22
C ARG A 26 67.52 55.50 -0.76
N GLY A 27 67.51 56.05 -1.99
CA GLY A 27 68.22 57.31 -2.30
C GLY A 27 69.58 57.34 -3.06
N LYS A 28 69.56 57.96 -4.28
CA LYS A 28 70.69 58.63 -5.02
C LYS A 28 71.77 57.68 -5.62
N LYS A 29 72.48 57.98 -6.74
CA LYS A 29 72.56 59.15 -7.65
C LYS A 29 73.30 58.82 -8.99
N ASN A 30 73.11 59.69 -10.00
CA ASN A 30 74.06 60.20 -11.03
C ASN A 30 73.87 59.82 -12.52
N GLY A 31 73.68 60.88 -13.33
CA GLY A 31 73.78 60.91 -14.80
C GLY A 31 73.68 62.38 -15.26
N ARG A 32 74.82 63.03 -15.53
CA ARG A 32 74.95 64.51 -15.56
C ARG A 32 74.42 65.17 -16.85
N ARG A 33 73.68 66.27 -16.72
CA ARG A 33 74.01 67.55 -17.39
C ARG A 33 73.90 68.69 -16.36
N LYS A 34 74.83 69.66 -16.43
CA LYS A 34 74.96 70.76 -15.47
C LYS A 34 74.11 71.96 -15.89
N LEU A 35 73.45 72.60 -14.93
CA LEU A 35 73.38 74.06 -14.82
C LEU A 35 73.07 74.39 -13.36
N ALA A 36 73.92 75.20 -12.74
CA ALA A 36 73.91 75.43 -11.30
C ALA A 36 74.51 76.79 -10.95
N VAL A 37 73.78 77.50 -10.10
CA VAL A 37 74.27 78.45 -9.07
C VAL A 37 74.78 79.82 -9.53
N SER A 38 74.19 80.82 -8.87
CA SER A 38 74.55 82.23 -8.76
C SER A 38 75.66 82.49 -7.72
N ALA A 39 76.62 83.36 -8.04
CA ALA A 39 77.38 84.23 -7.10
C ALA A 39 78.17 85.24 -7.95
N LEU A 40 77.91 86.54 -7.85
CA LEU A 40 78.48 87.50 -6.89
C LEU A 40 79.78 88.17 -7.41
N ILE A 41 79.63 89.44 -7.80
CA ILE A 41 80.57 90.58 -7.77
C ILE A 41 82.08 90.25 -7.80
N GLY A 42 82.76 90.66 -8.88
CA GLY A 42 84.21 90.90 -8.92
C GLY A 42 84.50 92.38 -9.19
N LEU A 43 85.42 92.97 -8.42
CA LEU A 43 85.77 94.40 -8.44
C LEU A 43 87.00 94.70 -9.32
N SER A 44 87.20 96.00 -9.64
CA SER A 44 88.39 96.64 -10.25
C SER A 44 88.75 96.22 -11.70
N SER A 45 89.04 97.14 -12.64
CA SER A 45 89.49 98.54 -12.51
C SER A 45 89.34 99.36 -13.82
N ILE A 46 88.99 100.67 -13.70
CA ILE A 46 89.53 101.84 -14.45
C ILE A 46 89.31 101.87 -15.99
N MET A 47 88.77 102.90 -16.66
CA MET A 47 88.39 104.28 -16.29
C MET A 47 87.29 104.86 -17.23
N VAL A 48 86.71 106.02 -16.82
CA VAL A 48 85.80 106.96 -17.54
C VAL A 48 84.30 106.60 -17.45
N SER A 49 83.39 107.43 -16.92
CA SER A 49 83.46 108.78 -16.28
C SER A 49 82.41 108.91 -15.17
N ALA A 50 82.39 110.05 -14.47
CA ALA A 50 81.54 110.31 -13.30
C ALA A 50 80.02 110.35 -13.58
N ASP A 51 79.27 110.43 -12.47
CA ASP A 51 77.82 110.69 -12.34
C ASP A 51 76.85 109.57 -12.71
N ALA A 52 76.84 108.55 -11.83
CA ALA A 52 75.76 107.57 -11.72
C ALA A 52 74.49 108.20 -11.08
N LEU A 53 73.76 108.99 -11.87
CA LEU A 53 72.39 109.37 -11.54
C LEU A 53 71.47 108.16 -11.80
N ALA A 54 70.86 107.60 -10.76
CA ALA A 54 69.84 106.56 -10.91
C ALA A 54 68.59 107.20 -11.56
N ASN A 55 68.41 106.99 -12.87
CA ASN A 55 67.29 107.59 -13.58
C ASN A 55 65.97 106.87 -13.22
N ALA A 56 65.25 107.42 -12.24
CA ALA A 56 63.87 107.03 -11.91
C ALA A 56 62.85 107.46 -12.98
N GLY A 57 63.30 108.01 -14.11
CA GLY A 57 62.49 108.72 -15.10
C GLY A 57 62.08 107.90 -16.32
N ASN A 58 61.35 106.80 -16.11
CA ASN A 58 60.46 106.27 -17.16
C ASN A 58 59.24 105.53 -16.59
N ASP A 59 58.89 105.79 -15.32
CA ASP A 59 57.59 105.40 -14.79
C ASP A 59 56.53 106.34 -15.34
N THR A 60 55.63 105.80 -16.16
CA THR A 60 54.46 106.50 -16.72
C THR A 60 53.17 105.84 -16.25
N GLY A 61 53.21 105.14 -15.11
CA GLY A 61 52.06 104.52 -14.49
C GLY A 61 50.97 105.54 -14.17
N ASP A 62 49.73 105.29 -14.63
CA ASP A 62 48.62 106.23 -14.47
C ASP A 62 47.34 105.60 -13.91
N GLY A 63 46.55 106.43 -13.26
CA GLY A 63 45.24 106.10 -12.72
C GLY A 63 44.16 106.33 -13.76
N VAL A 64 43.58 105.25 -14.30
CA VAL A 64 42.48 105.33 -15.27
C VAL A 64 41.14 105.30 -14.55
N THR A 65 40.29 106.30 -14.79
CA THR A 65 38.90 106.32 -14.30
C THR A 65 37.97 105.75 -15.38
N PRO A 66 37.31 104.59 -15.16
CA PRO A 66 36.40 104.01 -16.14
C PRO A 66 35.15 104.87 -16.36
N THR A 67 34.75 105.00 -17.63
CA THR A 67 33.56 105.75 -18.05
C THR A 67 32.30 105.25 -17.35
N GLY A 68 31.63 106.12 -16.59
CA GLY A 68 30.41 105.79 -15.83
C GLY A 68 30.57 105.82 -14.30
N THR A 69 31.76 106.11 -13.76
CA THR A 69 31.99 106.29 -12.32
C THR A 69 32.30 107.75 -11.98
N GLN A 70 31.60 108.34 -10.98
CA GLN A 70 31.65 109.78 -10.70
C GLN A 70 32.67 110.21 -9.62
N THR A 71 33.49 109.30 -9.09
CA THR A 71 34.46 109.60 -8.02
C THR A 71 35.83 108.99 -8.32
N GLY A 72 36.69 109.77 -8.97
CA GLY A 72 38.10 109.43 -9.16
C GLY A 72 38.89 109.52 -7.85
N GLY A 73 39.25 108.38 -7.28
CA GLY A 73 40.06 108.28 -6.07
C GLY A 73 41.56 108.46 -6.34
N LYS A 74 42.30 108.90 -5.33
CA LYS A 74 43.78 109.06 -5.36
C LYS A 74 44.54 107.82 -4.87
N GLY A 75 43.85 106.83 -4.30
CA GLY A 75 44.47 105.67 -3.64
C GLY A 75 44.65 104.47 -4.57
N TRP A 76 45.53 104.59 -5.56
CA TRP A 76 45.88 103.49 -6.48
C TRP A 76 47.40 103.38 -6.60
N ILE A 77 47.89 102.22 -7.05
CA ILE A 77 49.32 101.96 -7.25
C ILE A 77 49.52 101.60 -8.73
N ALA A 78 50.24 102.42 -9.49
CA ALA A 78 50.69 102.07 -10.84
C ALA A 78 52.22 102.30 -10.90
N ILE A 79 52.99 101.26 -11.19
CA ILE A 79 54.46 101.31 -11.18
C ILE A 79 55.01 100.63 -12.44
N GLY A 80 55.58 101.42 -13.34
CA GLY A 80 56.23 100.98 -14.58
C GLY A 80 55.65 101.67 -15.83
N THR A 81 56.45 101.73 -16.90
CA THR A 81 56.04 102.37 -18.16
C THR A 81 54.75 101.74 -18.72
N ASP A 82 53.77 102.60 -19.01
CA ASP A 82 52.41 102.29 -19.47
C ASP A 82 51.61 101.37 -18.52
N ALA A 83 51.95 101.33 -17.22
CA ALA A 83 51.12 100.66 -16.23
C ALA A 83 49.81 101.45 -16.00
N THR A 84 48.69 100.76 -15.79
CA THR A 84 47.37 101.40 -15.58
C THR A 84 46.66 100.78 -14.41
N ALA A 85 46.17 101.58 -13.46
CA ALA A 85 45.39 101.11 -12.31
C ALA A 85 44.04 101.84 -12.24
N ASN A 86 42.98 101.16 -11.81
CA ASN A 86 41.65 101.77 -11.67
C ASN A 86 41.66 102.76 -10.49
N THR A 87 41.18 103.98 -10.73
CA THR A 87 41.09 105.03 -9.68
C THR A 87 39.97 104.82 -8.67
N TYR A 88 39.12 103.80 -8.83
CA TYR A 88 38.02 103.53 -7.92
C TYR A 88 38.54 103.05 -6.55
N THR A 89 38.23 103.81 -5.51
CA THR A 89 38.67 103.54 -4.12
C THR A 89 37.56 103.84 -3.14
N ASN A 90 37.42 102.99 -2.11
CA ASN A 90 36.56 103.21 -0.96
C ASN A 90 37.22 102.59 0.29
N VAL A 91 36.46 102.37 1.38
CA VAL A 91 36.99 101.75 2.61
C VAL A 91 37.48 100.31 2.42
N ASP A 92 37.07 99.62 1.36
CA ASP A 92 37.35 98.20 1.13
C ASP A 92 38.66 97.94 0.38
N GLY A 93 39.25 98.95 -0.29
CA GLY A 93 40.58 98.81 -0.90
C GLY A 93 40.92 99.72 -2.08
N ALA A 94 42.04 99.36 -2.71
CA ALA A 94 42.73 100.06 -3.81
C ALA A 94 43.13 99.07 -4.92
N SER A 95 43.19 99.53 -6.18
CA SER A 95 43.74 98.72 -7.28
C SER A 95 45.25 98.96 -7.48
N ALA A 96 45.98 97.92 -7.89
CA ALA A 96 47.44 97.94 -8.01
C ALA A 96 47.95 97.29 -9.32
N ALA A 97 48.70 98.04 -10.13
CA ALA A 97 49.37 97.57 -11.35
C ALA A 97 50.90 97.76 -11.23
N MET A 98 51.69 96.69 -11.42
CA MET A 98 53.15 96.72 -11.29
C MET A 98 53.83 95.98 -12.45
N GLY A 99 54.51 96.72 -13.32
CA GLY A 99 55.30 96.20 -14.45
C GLY A 99 54.95 96.85 -15.80
N TYR A 100 55.84 96.68 -16.78
CA TYR A 100 55.69 97.25 -18.12
C TYR A 100 54.37 96.80 -18.78
N LYS A 101 53.46 97.76 -19.05
CA LYS A 101 52.09 97.54 -19.55
C LYS A 101 51.22 96.63 -18.67
N ALA A 102 51.42 96.62 -17.35
CA ALA A 102 50.49 95.98 -16.41
C ALA A 102 49.18 96.81 -16.32
N SER A 103 48.02 96.15 -16.21
CA SER A 103 46.71 96.83 -16.19
C SER A 103 45.77 96.23 -15.15
N ALA A 104 45.41 96.99 -14.12
CA ALA A 104 44.51 96.59 -13.03
C ALA A 104 43.21 97.41 -13.08
N MET A 105 42.31 97.04 -14.00
CA MET A 105 41.11 97.80 -14.36
C MET A 105 39.84 97.41 -13.58
N GLY A 106 39.82 96.28 -12.88
CA GLY A 106 38.75 95.97 -11.93
C GLY A 106 38.87 96.79 -10.64
N LYS A 107 37.77 96.98 -9.90
CA LYS A 107 37.78 97.58 -8.55
C LYS A 107 38.56 96.68 -7.59
N TRP A 108 39.48 97.22 -6.80
CA TRP A 108 40.35 96.45 -5.88
C TRP A 108 41.15 95.33 -6.57
N SER A 109 41.44 95.46 -7.87
CA SER A 109 42.16 94.43 -8.64
C SER A 109 43.68 94.62 -8.57
N THR A 110 44.43 93.55 -8.74
CA THR A 110 45.90 93.54 -8.65
C THR A 110 46.53 92.88 -9.87
N ALA A 111 47.32 93.61 -10.66
CA ALA A 111 48.05 93.12 -11.83
C ALA A 111 49.57 93.29 -11.63
N ILE A 112 50.31 92.19 -11.47
CA ILE A 112 51.76 92.21 -11.19
C ILE A 112 52.49 91.38 -12.25
N GLY A 113 53.29 92.04 -13.08
CA GLY A 113 54.07 91.44 -14.17
C GLY A 113 53.86 92.17 -15.49
N SER A 114 54.83 92.08 -16.40
CA SER A 114 54.72 92.77 -17.70
C SER A 114 53.56 92.23 -18.53
N TYR A 115 52.74 93.11 -19.08
CA TYR A 115 51.48 92.80 -19.79
C TYR A 115 50.46 91.99 -18.96
N SER A 116 50.56 91.96 -17.62
CA SER A 116 49.52 91.37 -16.78
C SER A 116 48.24 92.22 -16.82
N GLN A 117 47.08 91.59 -16.88
CA GLN A 117 45.78 92.27 -16.99
C GLN A 117 44.80 91.70 -15.95
N SER A 118 44.36 92.53 -15.01
CA SER A 118 43.36 92.18 -14.00
C SER A 118 42.14 93.09 -14.20
N THR A 119 41.12 92.61 -14.91
CA THR A 119 39.97 93.44 -15.34
C THR A 119 38.69 93.16 -14.57
N GLY A 120 38.56 92.02 -13.90
CA GLY A 120 37.41 91.71 -13.03
C GLY A 120 37.52 92.36 -11.64
N ASP A 121 36.40 92.65 -10.98
CA ASP A 121 36.40 93.27 -9.65
C ASP A 121 37.01 92.30 -8.61
N SER A 122 37.89 92.77 -7.74
CA SER A 122 38.66 91.99 -6.76
C SER A 122 39.58 90.89 -7.36
N SER A 123 39.93 90.99 -8.65
CA SER A 123 40.76 89.98 -9.32
C SER A 123 42.26 90.15 -9.04
N LEU A 124 43.02 89.05 -9.16
CA LEU A 124 44.48 89.02 -9.10
C LEU A 124 45.07 88.40 -10.38
N ALA A 125 45.93 89.13 -11.09
CA ALA A 125 46.77 88.65 -12.18
C ALA A 125 48.26 88.79 -11.79
N LEU A 126 48.98 87.67 -11.66
CA LEU A 126 50.38 87.63 -11.22
C LEU A 126 51.23 86.79 -12.18
N GLY A 127 52.06 87.45 -13.00
CA GLY A 127 52.94 86.84 -13.99
C GLY A 127 52.88 87.54 -15.34
N VAL A 128 53.93 87.38 -16.15
CA VAL A 128 54.02 88.00 -17.49
C VAL A 128 52.86 87.53 -18.38
N LYS A 129 52.09 88.46 -18.95
CA LYS A 129 50.87 88.19 -19.75
C LYS A 129 49.79 87.37 -19.03
N SER A 130 49.79 87.33 -17.69
CA SER A 130 48.65 86.77 -16.94
C SER A 130 47.38 87.62 -17.17
N VAL A 131 46.22 86.98 -17.25
CA VAL A 131 44.93 87.63 -17.45
C VAL A 131 43.94 87.13 -16.40
N SER A 132 43.42 88.01 -15.56
CA SER A 132 42.35 87.72 -14.61
C SER A 132 41.15 88.61 -14.92
N ALA A 133 40.21 88.08 -15.69
CA ALA A 133 39.11 88.85 -16.27
C ALA A 133 37.77 88.66 -15.57
N GLY A 134 37.58 87.56 -14.82
CA GLY A 134 36.39 87.35 -14.01
C GLY A 134 36.45 88.05 -12.65
N ASP A 135 35.30 88.40 -12.08
CA ASP A 135 35.23 88.97 -10.72
C ASP A 135 35.75 87.95 -9.70
N ARG A 136 36.61 88.40 -8.78
CA ARG A 136 37.32 87.58 -7.76
C ARG A 136 38.15 86.44 -8.37
N ALA A 137 38.51 86.52 -9.65
CA ALA A 137 39.33 85.52 -10.30
C ALA A 137 40.83 85.67 -9.96
N ILE A 138 41.57 84.57 -9.98
CA ILE A 138 43.00 84.51 -9.66
C ILE A 138 43.75 83.84 -10.82
N ALA A 139 44.60 84.59 -11.52
CA ALA A 139 45.49 84.10 -12.57
C ALA A 139 46.95 84.24 -12.11
N MET A 140 47.62 83.14 -11.77
CA MET A 140 49.01 83.11 -11.30
C MET A 140 49.89 82.24 -12.19
N GLY A 141 50.77 82.86 -12.97
CA GLY A 141 51.67 82.20 -13.91
C GLY A 141 51.93 83.03 -15.17
N ALA A 142 52.97 82.69 -15.93
CA ALA A 142 53.17 83.31 -17.23
C ALA A 142 52.06 82.85 -18.19
N SER A 143 51.34 83.81 -18.80
CA SER A 143 50.21 83.57 -19.70
C SER A 143 49.07 82.71 -19.10
N SER A 144 48.88 82.70 -17.77
CA SER A 144 47.70 82.10 -17.14
C SER A 144 46.46 82.97 -17.37
N SER A 145 45.29 82.37 -17.61
CA SER A 145 44.02 83.07 -17.90
C SER A 145 42.91 82.59 -16.96
N ALA A 146 42.37 83.47 -16.12
CA ALA A 146 41.21 83.21 -15.26
C ALA A 146 40.05 84.14 -15.67
N SER A 147 39.18 83.69 -16.57
CA SER A 147 38.13 84.54 -17.17
C SER A 147 36.72 84.31 -16.62
N GLY A 148 36.48 83.20 -15.91
CA GLY A 148 35.22 82.99 -15.21
C GLY A 148 35.20 83.71 -13.86
N SER A 149 34.06 84.24 -13.43
CA SER A 149 33.93 84.81 -12.07
C SER A 149 34.22 83.74 -11.02
N TYR A 150 34.96 84.08 -9.97
CA TYR A 150 35.49 83.19 -8.93
C TYR A 150 36.42 82.07 -9.43
N SER A 151 36.98 82.18 -10.66
CA SER A 151 37.86 81.14 -11.22
C SER A 151 39.32 81.27 -10.78
N MET A 152 40.08 80.17 -10.82
CA MET A 152 41.48 80.12 -10.40
C MET A 152 42.37 79.40 -11.43
N ALA A 153 43.19 80.15 -12.17
CA ALA A 153 44.17 79.63 -13.11
C ALA A 153 45.59 79.75 -12.53
N MET A 154 46.16 78.64 -12.05
CA MET A 154 47.49 78.61 -11.43
C MET A 154 48.45 77.71 -12.24
N GLY A 155 49.41 78.33 -12.93
CA GLY A 155 50.40 77.64 -13.75
C GLY A 155 50.61 78.31 -15.10
N VAL A 156 51.75 78.04 -15.73
CA VAL A 156 52.09 78.62 -17.04
C VAL A 156 51.12 78.07 -18.10
N TYR A 157 50.44 78.97 -18.80
CA TYR A 157 49.31 78.67 -19.71
C TYR A 157 48.10 77.95 -19.07
N ALA A 158 47.92 77.99 -17.75
CA ALA A 158 46.67 77.51 -17.13
C ALA A 158 45.48 78.38 -17.61
N ASN A 159 44.33 77.77 -17.92
CA ASN A 159 43.13 78.49 -18.35
C ASN A 159 41.91 78.04 -17.55
N SER A 160 41.31 78.94 -16.78
CA SER A 160 40.10 78.72 -15.99
C SER A 160 39.02 79.66 -16.52
N SER A 161 38.18 79.16 -17.43
CA SER A 161 37.20 79.99 -18.14
C SER A 161 35.76 79.80 -17.66
N GLY A 162 35.45 78.68 -17.00
CA GLY A 162 34.15 78.46 -16.38
C GLY A 162 34.01 79.24 -15.06
N ALA A 163 32.77 79.63 -14.71
CA ALA A 163 32.50 80.27 -13.43
C ALA A 163 32.82 79.33 -12.27
N LYS A 164 33.49 79.80 -11.22
CA LYS A 164 33.98 79.03 -10.06
C LYS A 164 34.94 77.87 -10.41
N SER A 165 35.51 77.83 -11.61
CA SER A 165 36.40 76.74 -12.04
C SER A 165 37.83 76.86 -11.48
N VAL A 166 38.57 75.76 -11.43
CA VAL A 166 39.96 75.71 -10.97
C VAL A 166 40.86 74.97 -11.96
N ALA A 167 41.83 75.65 -12.55
CA ALA A 167 42.86 75.08 -13.43
C ALA A 167 44.26 75.20 -12.78
N LEU A 168 44.79 74.10 -12.24
CA LEU A 168 46.09 74.04 -11.57
C LEU A 168 47.09 73.14 -12.33
N GLY A 169 48.08 73.74 -12.99
CA GLY A 169 49.11 73.02 -13.73
C GLY A 169 49.59 73.76 -14.98
N TYR A 170 50.62 73.21 -15.63
CA TYR A 170 51.02 73.70 -16.95
C TYR A 170 49.97 73.30 -17.99
N LYS A 171 49.40 74.28 -18.72
CA LYS A 171 48.31 74.06 -19.70
C LYS A 171 47.08 73.31 -19.16
N SER A 172 46.80 73.36 -17.86
CA SER A 172 45.52 72.87 -17.32
C SER A 172 44.36 73.74 -17.83
N VAL A 173 43.22 73.15 -18.18
CA VAL A 173 42.05 73.85 -18.70
C VAL A 173 40.81 73.46 -17.90
N ALA A 174 40.16 74.41 -17.23
CA ALA A 174 38.89 74.22 -16.53
C ALA A 174 37.84 75.16 -17.15
N SER A 175 37.06 74.63 -18.09
CA SER A 175 36.16 75.44 -18.94
C SER A 175 34.68 75.28 -18.62
N GLY A 176 34.27 74.17 -18.02
CA GLY A 176 32.92 74.04 -17.47
C GLY A 176 32.75 74.87 -16.19
N ALA A 177 31.53 75.29 -15.89
CA ALA A 177 31.18 75.84 -14.58
C ALA A 177 31.56 74.84 -13.47
N THR A 178 32.00 75.35 -12.32
CA THR A 178 32.40 74.59 -11.12
C THR A 178 33.49 73.51 -11.33
N SER A 179 34.07 73.41 -12.53
CA SER A 179 34.98 72.33 -12.91
C SER A 179 36.39 72.48 -12.34
N SER A 180 37.09 71.36 -12.13
CA SER A 180 38.43 71.30 -11.52
C SER A 180 39.41 70.48 -12.36
N ALA A 181 40.43 71.12 -12.95
CA ALA A 181 41.49 70.48 -13.72
C ALA A 181 42.84 70.62 -13.00
N LEU A 182 43.31 69.55 -12.33
CA LEU A 182 44.59 69.53 -11.61
C LEU A 182 45.58 68.59 -12.32
N GLY A 183 46.62 69.16 -12.95
CA GLY A 183 47.69 68.42 -13.60
C GLY A 183 48.22 69.06 -14.89
N TYR A 184 49.35 68.55 -15.37
CA TYR A 184 49.91 68.92 -16.68
C TYR A 184 48.93 68.54 -17.80
N GLN A 185 48.44 69.52 -18.56
CA GLN A 185 47.41 69.34 -19.59
C GLN A 185 46.13 68.61 -19.12
N ALA A 186 45.76 68.73 -17.83
CA ALA A 186 44.45 68.28 -17.37
C ALA A 186 43.34 69.14 -18.02
N THR A 187 42.19 68.57 -18.34
CA THR A 187 41.06 69.29 -18.95
C THR A 187 39.75 68.88 -18.29
N ALA A 188 39.06 69.81 -17.64
CA ALA A 188 37.73 69.64 -17.08
C ALA A 188 36.78 70.59 -17.83
N SER A 189 36.02 70.06 -18.78
CA SER A 189 35.24 70.86 -19.73
C SER A 189 33.73 70.71 -19.61
N GLY A 190 33.24 69.66 -18.96
CA GLY A 190 31.83 69.56 -18.54
C GLY A 190 31.58 70.38 -17.27
N ASP A 191 30.35 70.82 -17.05
CA ASP A 191 29.97 71.48 -15.79
C ASP A 191 30.07 70.48 -14.63
N ASP A 192 30.44 70.96 -13.43
CA ASP A 192 30.73 70.16 -12.23
C ASP A 192 31.82 69.05 -12.41
N SER A 193 32.57 69.04 -13.51
CA SER A 193 33.51 67.97 -13.84
C SER A 193 34.88 68.11 -13.16
N ALA A 194 35.58 66.99 -12.92
CA ALA A 194 36.88 66.97 -12.25
C ALA A 194 37.92 66.08 -12.96
N ALA A 195 39.03 66.68 -13.41
CA ALA A 195 40.13 66.00 -14.08
C ALA A 195 41.42 66.05 -13.22
N PHE A 196 41.84 64.89 -12.71
CA PHE A 196 42.98 64.75 -11.81
C PHE A 196 44.08 63.89 -12.44
N GLY A 197 45.11 64.53 -13.02
CA GLY A 197 46.29 63.84 -13.56
C GLY A 197 46.85 64.43 -14.85
N ASN A 198 48.05 63.99 -15.24
CA ASN A 198 48.68 64.41 -16.48
C ASN A 198 47.85 63.94 -17.69
N GLY A 199 47.30 64.88 -18.47
CA GLY A 199 46.45 64.60 -19.63
C GLY A 199 45.07 64.00 -19.30
N ALA A 200 44.61 64.07 -18.05
CA ALA A 200 43.26 63.64 -17.66
C ALA A 200 42.21 64.54 -18.31
N LYS A 201 41.09 63.97 -18.78
CA LYS A 201 40.00 64.70 -19.44
C LYS A 201 38.63 64.32 -18.88
N ALA A 202 37.99 65.23 -18.16
CA ALA A 202 36.60 65.11 -17.73
C ALA A 202 35.76 66.01 -18.64
N VAL A 203 35.01 65.40 -19.56
CA VAL A 203 34.31 66.09 -20.65
C VAL A 203 32.80 66.10 -20.43
N GLY A 204 32.24 65.01 -19.89
CA GLY A 204 30.83 64.96 -19.49
C GLY A 204 30.53 65.82 -18.27
N THR A 205 29.28 66.24 -18.13
CA THR A 205 28.71 66.93 -16.97
C THR A 205 28.79 66.02 -15.74
N ASN A 206 29.18 66.57 -14.58
CA ASN A 206 29.34 65.82 -13.33
C ASN A 206 30.25 64.57 -13.47
N SER A 207 31.25 64.63 -14.37
CA SER A 207 32.17 63.51 -14.65
C SER A 207 33.52 63.66 -13.94
N VAL A 208 34.17 62.54 -13.59
CA VAL A 208 35.46 62.51 -12.90
C VAL A 208 36.47 61.67 -13.68
N ALA A 209 37.53 62.28 -14.19
CA ALA A 209 38.65 61.61 -14.82
C ALA A 209 39.84 61.52 -13.85
N LEU A 210 40.08 60.33 -13.30
CA LEU A 210 41.09 60.08 -12.27
C LEU A 210 42.29 59.31 -12.83
N GLY A 211 43.48 59.90 -12.75
CA GLY A 211 44.73 59.31 -13.23
C GLY A 211 45.19 59.86 -14.58
N SER A 212 46.46 59.61 -14.92
CA SER A 212 47.06 60.16 -16.15
C SER A 212 46.43 59.59 -17.41
N GLY A 213 46.05 60.47 -18.35
CA GLY A 213 45.40 60.09 -19.60
C GLY A 213 44.01 59.45 -19.45
N SER A 214 43.40 59.50 -18.26
CA SER A 214 42.02 59.01 -18.06
C SER A 214 41.03 59.94 -18.76
N ILE A 215 39.96 59.38 -19.33
CA ILE A 215 38.99 60.12 -20.15
C ILE A 215 37.57 59.74 -19.70
N ALA A 216 36.87 60.67 -19.06
CA ALA A 216 35.45 60.56 -18.72
C ALA A 216 34.65 61.40 -19.73
N GLN A 217 34.03 60.73 -20.71
CA GLN A 217 33.23 61.39 -21.77
C GLN A 217 31.74 61.46 -21.45
N GLU A 218 31.21 60.45 -20.78
CA GLU A 218 29.79 60.36 -20.41
C GLU A 218 29.47 61.24 -19.20
N ASP A 219 28.27 61.78 -19.15
CA ASP A 219 27.75 62.49 -17.98
C ASP A 219 27.63 61.55 -16.77
N ASN A 220 27.80 62.08 -15.56
CA ASN A 220 27.71 61.33 -14.28
C ASN A 220 28.67 60.12 -14.17
N SER A 221 29.80 60.12 -14.90
CA SER A 221 30.71 58.98 -14.98
C SER A 221 32.04 59.18 -14.25
N VAL A 222 32.63 58.10 -13.72
CA VAL A 222 33.99 58.10 -13.15
C VAL A 222 34.91 57.21 -14.00
N ALA A 223 35.91 57.80 -14.65
CA ALA A 223 36.87 57.10 -15.49
C ALA A 223 38.27 57.05 -14.84
N VAL A 224 38.75 55.84 -14.57
CA VAL A 224 40.12 55.57 -14.08
C VAL A 224 41.12 55.25 -15.19
N GLY A 225 40.70 55.35 -16.45
CA GLY A 225 41.48 55.02 -17.65
C GLY A 225 40.84 55.55 -18.93
N ASN A 226 41.19 54.96 -20.06
CA ASN A 226 40.59 55.24 -21.37
C ASN A 226 40.46 53.93 -22.18
N SER A 227 39.96 54.01 -23.42
CA SER A 227 39.70 52.85 -24.29
C SER A 227 40.93 52.03 -24.69
N THR A 228 42.15 52.55 -24.58
CA THR A 228 43.41 51.85 -24.89
C THR A 228 44.33 51.67 -23.67
N THR A 229 43.96 52.20 -22.51
CA THR A 229 44.72 52.10 -21.26
C THR A 229 43.75 52.07 -20.07
N GLN A 230 43.19 50.89 -19.83
CA GLN A 230 42.37 50.57 -18.66
C GLN A 230 43.26 50.38 -17.42
N ARG A 231 42.68 50.48 -16.22
CA ARG A 231 43.37 50.28 -14.94
C ARG A 231 42.58 49.36 -14.03
N GLN A 232 43.30 48.53 -13.26
CA GLN A 232 42.70 47.74 -12.19
C GLN A 232 42.36 48.65 -11.01
N ILE A 233 41.13 48.57 -10.52
CA ILE A 233 40.74 49.12 -9.23
C ILE A 233 41.05 48.04 -8.18
N THR A 234 41.95 48.34 -7.24
CA THR A 234 42.44 47.38 -6.24
C THR A 234 42.02 47.80 -4.84
N TYR A 235 41.94 46.86 -3.90
CA TYR A 235 41.45 47.07 -2.53
C TYR A 235 39.98 47.53 -2.44
N VAL A 236 39.16 47.17 -3.43
CA VAL A 236 37.69 47.29 -3.35
C VAL A 236 37.19 46.28 -2.31
N ALA A 237 36.34 46.71 -1.37
CA ALA A 237 35.66 45.82 -0.44
C ALA A 237 34.66 44.93 -1.19
N LYS A 238 34.16 43.85 -0.56
CA LYS A 238 33.08 43.08 -1.17
C LYS A 238 31.79 43.92 -1.15
N GLY A 239 31.30 44.32 -2.32
CA GLY A 239 30.02 45.01 -2.45
C GLY A 239 28.82 44.07 -2.26
N ASP A 240 27.66 44.58 -1.85
CA ASP A 240 26.50 43.72 -1.63
C ASP A 240 25.95 43.13 -2.94
N ILE A 241 25.46 41.88 -2.89
CA ILE A 241 24.84 41.19 -4.03
C ILE A 241 23.34 41.04 -3.74
N ASN A 242 22.57 42.05 -4.10
CA ASN A 242 21.10 42.07 -4.02
C ASN A 242 20.52 42.92 -5.16
N SER A 243 19.19 42.88 -5.36
CA SER A 243 18.49 43.54 -6.48
C SER A 243 18.53 45.07 -6.48
N THR A 244 18.97 45.69 -5.40
CA THR A 244 19.05 47.16 -5.22
C THR A 244 20.48 47.67 -5.06
N SER A 245 21.49 46.80 -5.10
CA SER A 245 22.89 47.16 -4.85
C SER A 245 23.46 48.03 -5.96
N THR A 246 24.16 49.09 -5.56
CA THR A 246 24.93 49.98 -6.45
C THR A 246 26.44 49.85 -6.24
N ASP A 247 26.87 48.83 -5.49
CA ASP A 247 28.28 48.63 -5.13
C ASP A 247 29.14 48.07 -6.28
N ALA A 248 30.42 48.40 -6.25
CA ALA A 248 31.41 47.74 -7.11
C ALA A 248 31.73 46.33 -6.60
N VAL A 249 31.36 45.30 -7.37
CA VAL A 249 31.66 43.90 -7.04
C VAL A 249 33.12 43.51 -7.36
N THR A 250 33.72 42.69 -6.51
CA THR A 250 35.09 42.18 -6.70
C THR A 250 35.11 40.93 -7.59
N GLY A 251 36.22 40.69 -8.30
CA GLY A 251 36.40 39.47 -9.10
C GLY A 251 36.28 38.17 -8.28
N ALA A 252 36.60 38.20 -6.98
CA ALA A 252 36.40 37.07 -6.08
C ALA A 252 34.92 36.75 -5.82
N GLN A 253 34.04 37.76 -5.84
CA GLN A 253 32.59 37.56 -5.72
C GLN A 253 31.99 37.01 -7.01
N ILE A 254 32.43 37.52 -8.16
CA ILE A 254 32.05 36.96 -9.46
C ILE A 254 32.50 35.49 -9.54
N TYR A 255 33.75 35.18 -9.16
CA TYR A 255 34.23 33.80 -9.10
C TYR A 255 33.39 32.93 -8.14
N SER A 256 33.05 33.43 -6.94
CA SER A 256 32.20 32.70 -5.99
C SER A 256 30.79 32.45 -6.54
N LEU A 257 30.23 33.40 -7.30
CA LEU A 257 28.94 33.25 -7.97
C LEU A 257 29.03 32.23 -9.12
N SER A 258 30.03 32.34 -10.00
CA SER A 258 30.28 31.37 -11.07
C SER A 258 30.52 29.96 -10.51
N GLN A 259 31.21 29.83 -9.37
CA GLN A 259 31.46 28.53 -8.74
C GLN A 259 30.17 27.97 -8.18
N SER A 260 29.34 28.80 -7.54
CA SER A 260 28.00 28.42 -7.09
C SER A 260 27.06 28.01 -8.24
N VAL A 261 27.31 28.46 -9.48
CA VAL A 261 26.63 27.98 -10.69
C VAL A 261 27.23 26.65 -11.17
N ALA A 262 28.55 26.54 -11.25
CA ALA A 262 29.26 25.31 -11.65
C ALA A 262 28.92 24.12 -10.72
N ASP A 263 28.97 24.33 -9.40
CA ASP A 263 28.63 23.32 -8.38
C ASP A 263 27.19 22.81 -8.51
N ARG A 264 26.24 23.70 -8.90
CA ARG A 264 24.83 23.35 -9.09
C ARG A 264 24.55 22.66 -10.43
N LEU A 265 25.38 22.88 -11.45
CA LEU A 265 25.33 22.10 -12.68
C LEU A 265 25.92 20.70 -12.45
N GLY A 266 27.03 20.59 -11.73
CA GLY A 266 27.70 19.31 -11.55
C GLY A 266 28.32 18.80 -12.85
N GLY A 267 28.36 17.48 -13.05
CA GLY A 267 28.92 16.87 -14.28
C GLY A 267 30.39 17.24 -14.56
N GLY A 268 31.16 17.66 -13.54
CA GLY A 268 32.53 18.17 -13.73
C GLY A 268 32.64 19.62 -14.25
N ALA A 269 31.53 20.38 -14.29
CA ALA A 269 31.58 21.83 -14.52
C ALA A 269 32.49 22.52 -13.49
N SER A 270 33.26 23.51 -13.94
CA SER A 270 34.25 24.21 -13.12
C SER A 270 34.47 25.64 -13.63
N VAL A 271 34.89 26.55 -12.75
CA VAL A 271 35.18 27.93 -13.14
C VAL A 271 36.61 28.07 -13.64
N ASN A 272 36.76 28.59 -14.85
CA ASN A 272 38.03 28.90 -15.48
C ASN A 272 38.67 30.16 -14.88
N SER A 273 39.95 30.39 -15.17
CA SER A 273 40.71 31.57 -14.68
C SER A 273 40.19 32.91 -15.21
N ASP A 274 39.34 32.90 -16.24
CA ASP A 274 38.66 34.09 -16.80
C ASP A 274 37.24 34.32 -16.23
N GLY A 275 36.77 33.44 -15.34
CA GLY A 275 35.44 33.49 -14.73
C GLY A 275 34.34 32.75 -15.50
N THR A 276 34.63 32.19 -16.68
CA THR A 276 33.69 31.34 -17.43
C THR A 276 33.50 29.97 -16.75
N VAL A 277 32.38 29.31 -17.00
CA VAL A 277 32.08 27.95 -16.48
C VAL A 277 32.27 26.94 -17.61
N ASN A 278 33.10 25.91 -17.37
CA ASN A 278 33.24 24.77 -18.27
C ASN A 278 31.91 24.01 -18.38
N ALA A 279 31.61 23.52 -19.59
CA ALA A 279 30.41 22.76 -19.84
C ALA A 279 30.37 21.50 -18.94
N PRO A 280 29.25 21.23 -18.22
CA PRO A 280 29.08 19.98 -17.50
C PRO A 280 29.03 18.81 -18.48
N LEU A 281 29.40 17.61 -18.05
CA LEU A 281 29.25 16.36 -18.80
C LEU A 281 28.30 15.43 -18.04
N TYR A 282 27.14 15.16 -18.63
CA TYR A 282 26.15 14.21 -18.11
C TYR A 282 26.13 12.96 -18.98
N GLU A 283 26.31 11.80 -18.36
CA GLU A 283 26.16 10.49 -19.01
C GLU A 283 24.72 10.02 -18.85
N VAL A 284 24.01 9.81 -19.96
CA VAL A 284 22.60 9.39 -19.99
C VAL A 284 22.45 8.28 -21.02
N GLY A 285 22.18 7.06 -20.56
CA GLY A 285 22.21 5.87 -21.40
C GLY A 285 23.63 5.63 -21.93
N THR A 286 23.80 5.62 -23.26
CA THR A 286 25.10 5.51 -23.94
C THR A 286 25.63 6.85 -24.47
N GLY A 287 24.94 7.97 -24.18
CA GLY A 287 25.29 9.30 -24.68
C GLY A 287 25.90 10.21 -23.60
N ILE A 288 26.81 11.10 -24.01
CA ILE A 288 27.39 12.14 -23.16
C ILE A 288 26.86 13.50 -23.64
N TYR A 289 26.28 14.28 -22.73
CA TYR A 289 25.61 15.55 -23.02
C TYR A 289 26.27 16.70 -22.27
N ASN A 290 26.58 17.78 -22.99
CA ASN A 290 27.35 18.90 -22.45
C ASN A 290 26.50 20.04 -21.83
N ASN A 291 25.19 19.82 -21.69
CA ASN A 291 24.23 20.78 -21.14
C ASN A 291 22.99 20.05 -20.61
N VAL A 292 22.26 20.69 -19.68
CA VAL A 292 21.10 20.09 -18.98
C VAL A 292 19.95 19.79 -19.92
N GLY A 293 19.64 20.68 -20.88
CA GLY A 293 18.50 20.52 -21.78
C GLY A 293 18.62 19.29 -22.68
N SER A 294 19.80 19.07 -23.27
CA SER A 294 20.06 17.87 -24.08
C SER A 294 20.07 16.59 -23.23
N ALA A 295 20.62 16.63 -22.02
CA ALA A 295 20.63 15.48 -21.11
C ALA A 295 19.20 15.06 -20.70
N LEU A 296 18.34 16.03 -20.35
CA LEU A 296 16.94 15.77 -20.02
C LEU A 296 16.12 15.30 -21.22
N SER A 297 16.38 15.82 -22.42
CA SER A 297 15.73 15.35 -23.66
C SER A 297 16.13 13.90 -24.01
N ALA A 298 17.39 13.52 -23.77
CA ALA A 298 17.86 12.14 -23.91
C ALA A 298 17.22 11.22 -22.86
N LEU A 299 17.11 11.66 -21.61
CA LEU A 299 16.43 10.92 -20.56
C LEU A 299 14.94 10.72 -20.89
N ASN A 300 14.24 11.77 -21.33
CA ASN A 300 12.86 11.69 -21.79
C ASN A 300 12.71 10.66 -22.93
N THR A 301 13.60 10.68 -23.91
CA THR A 301 13.61 9.70 -25.01
C THR A 301 13.82 8.27 -24.48
N SER A 302 14.72 8.08 -23.52
CA SER A 302 14.95 6.77 -22.89
C SER A 302 13.75 6.29 -22.08
N ILE A 303 13.02 7.21 -21.41
CA ILE A 303 11.77 6.91 -20.72
C ILE A 303 10.70 6.51 -21.73
N THR A 304 10.46 7.27 -22.79
CA THR A 304 9.49 6.92 -23.84
C THR A 304 9.81 5.58 -24.52
N ASN A 305 11.10 5.27 -24.75
CA ASN A 305 11.50 3.95 -25.26
C ASN A 305 11.23 2.83 -24.24
N THR A 306 11.35 3.11 -22.94
CA THR A 306 11.02 2.17 -21.87
C THR A 306 9.50 1.97 -21.78
N GLU A 307 8.70 3.04 -21.84
CA GLU A 307 7.24 2.99 -21.91
C GLU A 307 6.76 2.19 -23.11
N ALA A 308 7.33 2.41 -24.30
CA ALA A 308 7.03 1.63 -25.50
C ALA A 308 7.43 0.15 -25.36
N SER A 309 8.55 -0.15 -24.70
CA SER A 309 8.98 -1.52 -24.41
C SER A 309 8.07 -2.21 -23.39
N VAL A 310 7.63 -1.50 -22.36
CA VAL A 310 6.67 -1.98 -21.36
C VAL A 310 5.28 -2.18 -21.97
N ALA A 311 4.84 -1.30 -22.87
CA ALA A 311 3.61 -1.48 -23.63
C ALA A 311 3.67 -2.72 -24.54
N GLY A 312 4.79 -2.95 -25.23
CA GLY A 312 5.01 -4.19 -25.99
C GLY A 312 5.00 -5.45 -25.10
N LEU A 313 5.65 -5.39 -23.93
CA LEU A 313 5.61 -6.48 -22.95
C LEU A 313 4.21 -6.70 -22.35
N ALA A 314 3.37 -5.67 -22.26
CA ALA A 314 1.99 -5.80 -21.81
C ALA A 314 1.13 -6.54 -22.85
N GLU A 315 1.26 -6.21 -24.14
CA GLU A 315 0.55 -6.94 -25.21
C GLU A 315 0.95 -8.42 -25.28
N ASP A 316 2.23 -8.75 -25.08
CA ASP A 316 2.75 -10.12 -25.24
C ASP A 316 2.69 -10.98 -23.96
N ALA A 317 2.29 -10.43 -22.80
CA ALA A 317 2.23 -11.14 -21.52
C ALA A 317 0.86 -11.78 -21.23
N LEU A 318 0.86 -12.84 -20.42
CA LEU A 318 -0.35 -13.33 -19.75
C LEU A 318 -0.76 -12.34 -18.66
N LEU A 319 -1.58 -11.34 -19.03
CA LEU A 319 -2.08 -10.32 -18.13
C LEU A 319 -3.28 -10.82 -17.31
N TRP A 320 -3.41 -10.32 -16.10
CA TRP A 320 -4.63 -10.48 -15.31
C TRP A 320 -5.73 -9.59 -15.89
N ASP A 321 -6.88 -10.20 -16.22
CA ASP A 321 -8.09 -9.52 -16.68
C ASP A 321 -9.09 -9.45 -15.52
N ASP A 322 -9.23 -8.27 -14.92
CA ASP A 322 -10.18 -8.02 -13.82
C ASP A 322 -11.63 -8.34 -14.19
N SER A 323 -12.01 -8.21 -15.47
CA SER A 323 -13.39 -8.45 -15.91
C SER A 323 -13.77 -9.92 -15.91
N THR A 324 -12.79 -10.81 -16.08
CA THR A 324 -12.95 -12.27 -15.99
C THR A 324 -12.35 -12.86 -14.71
N SER A 325 -11.64 -12.06 -13.92
CA SER A 325 -10.91 -12.47 -12.71
C SER A 325 -9.98 -13.65 -12.96
N ALA A 326 -9.23 -13.60 -14.06
CA ALA A 326 -8.34 -14.66 -14.51
C ALA A 326 -7.12 -14.11 -15.29
N PHE A 327 -6.05 -14.89 -15.40
CA PHE A 327 -4.97 -14.62 -16.35
C PHE A 327 -5.44 -14.92 -17.78
N SER A 328 -5.46 -13.89 -18.63
CA SER A 328 -5.94 -13.96 -20.00
C SER A 328 -4.80 -14.24 -20.97
N ALA A 329 -5.01 -15.22 -21.86
CA ALA A 329 -4.17 -15.46 -23.03
C ALA A 329 -4.70 -14.73 -24.28
N SER A 330 -5.55 -13.72 -24.12
CA SER A 330 -6.13 -12.98 -25.25
C SER A 330 -5.16 -11.91 -25.76
N HIS A 331 -4.74 -12.02 -27.02
CA HIS A 331 -3.89 -11.02 -27.70
C HIS A 331 -4.77 -10.28 -28.72
N THR A 332 -4.82 -8.95 -28.66
CA THR A 332 -5.71 -8.10 -29.49
C THR A 332 -7.18 -8.56 -29.56
N GLY A 333 -7.71 -9.13 -28.46
CA GLY A 333 -9.09 -9.62 -28.37
C GLY A 333 -9.35 -11.02 -28.94
N ASN A 334 -8.30 -11.76 -29.33
CA ASN A 334 -8.39 -13.14 -29.79
C ASN A 334 -7.68 -14.08 -28.81
N ALA A 335 -8.29 -15.22 -28.47
CA ALA A 335 -7.67 -16.21 -27.60
C ALA A 335 -6.44 -16.87 -28.25
N SER A 336 -5.27 -16.74 -27.61
CA SER A 336 -4.00 -17.30 -28.08
C SER A 336 -3.74 -18.70 -27.51
N LYS A 337 -2.89 -19.48 -28.19
CA LYS A 337 -2.45 -20.79 -27.70
C LYS A 337 -1.28 -20.63 -26.73
N ILE A 338 -1.42 -21.14 -25.51
CA ILE A 338 -0.28 -21.34 -24.60
C ILE A 338 0.48 -22.59 -25.07
N THR A 339 1.71 -22.39 -25.56
CA THR A 339 2.59 -23.49 -26.02
C THR A 339 3.77 -23.66 -25.07
N ASN A 340 4.43 -24.82 -25.10
CA ASN A 340 5.48 -25.23 -24.15
C ASN A 340 5.01 -25.31 -22.68
N LEU A 341 3.71 -25.45 -22.44
CA LEU A 341 3.16 -25.75 -21.12
C LEU A 341 3.60 -27.14 -20.67
N ALA A 342 4.39 -27.21 -19.60
CA ALA A 342 4.78 -28.46 -18.96
C ALA A 342 3.54 -29.24 -18.48
N ALA A 343 3.68 -30.54 -18.26
CA ALA A 343 2.60 -31.32 -17.67
C ALA A 343 2.39 -30.85 -16.21
N GLY A 344 1.19 -30.34 -15.91
CA GLY A 344 0.82 -29.92 -14.56
C GLY A 344 0.73 -31.09 -13.59
N THR A 345 0.80 -30.84 -12.30
CA THR A 345 0.71 -31.89 -11.27
C THR A 345 -0.72 -32.41 -11.21
N LEU A 346 -0.92 -33.73 -11.35
CA LEU A 346 -2.24 -34.38 -11.25
C LEU A 346 -2.54 -34.77 -9.80
N ALA A 347 -2.82 -33.77 -8.96
CA ALA A 347 -3.23 -33.91 -7.56
C ALA A 347 -4.62 -33.28 -7.33
N ALA A 348 -5.31 -33.68 -6.25
CA ALA A 348 -6.71 -33.31 -5.99
C ALA A 348 -6.93 -31.80 -5.69
N ASP A 349 -5.87 -31.13 -5.24
CA ASP A 349 -5.77 -29.72 -4.89
C ASP A 349 -4.91 -28.91 -5.88
N SER A 350 -4.46 -29.54 -6.96
CA SER A 350 -3.60 -28.90 -7.96
C SER A 350 -4.33 -27.78 -8.70
N THR A 351 -3.71 -26.61 -8.72
CA THR A 351 -4.11 -25.46 -9.55
C THR A 351 -3.30 -25.37 -10.85
N ASP A 352 -2.48 -26.38 -11.16
CA ASP A 352 -1.66 -26.39 -12.37
C ASP A 352 -2.53 -26.52 -13.62
N ALA A 353 -2.21 -25.73 -14.66
CA ALA A 353 -2.87 -25.88 -15.95
C ALA A 353 -2.45 -27.21 -16.61
N VAL A 354 -3.41 -28.12 -16.79
CA VAL A 354 -3.17 -29.39 -17.49
C VAL A 354 -2.94 -29.15 -18.98
N ASN A 355 -1.93 -29.81 -19.54
CA ASN A 355 -1.58 -29.68 -20.95
C ASN A 355 -2.31 -30.74 -21.82
N GLY A 356 -2.24 -30.57 -23.15
CA GLY A 356 -2.93 -31.44 -24.10
C GLY A 356 -2.57 -32.92 -24.01
N SER A 357 -1.33 -33.26 -23.64
CA SER A 357 -0.92 -34.66 -23.44
C SER A 357 -1.58 -35.30 -22.21
N GLN A 358 -1.76 -34.57 -21.10
CA GLN A 358 -2.41 -35.12 -19.91
C GLN A 358 -3.90 -35.37 -20.12
N LEU A 359 -4.56 -34.49 -20.87
CA LEU A 359 -5.96 -34.69 -21.27
C LEU A 359 -6.08 -35.87 -22.25
N PHE A 360 -5.13 -36.03 -23.16
CA PHE A 360 -5.07 -37.19 -24.06
C PHE A 360 -4.87 -38.52 -23.30
N ASP A 361 -3.89 -38.60 -22.39
CA ASP A 361 -3.66 -39.77 -21.52
C ASP A 361 -4.87 -40.11 -20.64
N THR A 362 -5.66 -39.10 -20.27
CA THR A 362 -6.91 -39.28 -19.51
C THR A 362 -8.01 -39.83 -20.42
N ASN A 363 -8.14 -39.30 -21.63
CA ASN A 363 -9.11 -39.78 -22.61
C ASN A 363 -8.82 -41.23 -23.04
N GLU A 364 -7.56 -41.63 -23.28
CA GLU A 364 -7.23 -43.03 -23.60
C GLU A 364 -7.62 -44.00 -22.46
N LYS A 365 -7.50 -43.57 -21.19
CA LYS A 365 -7.96 -44.37 -20.04
C LYS A 365 -9.49 -44.43 -19.95
N VAL A 366 -10.20 -43.37 -20.34
CA VAL A 366 -11.67 -43.36 -20.41
C VAL A 366 -12.18 -44.24 -21.56
N ASP A 367 -11.49 -44.23 -22.70
CA ASP A 367 -11.79 -45.12 -23.84
C ASP A 367 -11.51 -46.59 -23.47
N GLN A 368 -10.41 -46.88 -22.78
CA GLN A 368 -10.12 -48.22 -22.25
C GLN A 368 -11.18 -48.66 -21.23
N ASN A 369 -11.56 -47.80 -20.28
CA ASN A 369 -12.66 -48.09 -19.34
C ASN A 369 -13.97 -48.37 -20.09
N THR A 370 -14.24 -47.68 -21.19
CA THR A 370 -15.44 -47.90 -22.03
C THR A 370 -15.39 -49.26 -22.73
N ALA A 371 -14.21 -49.67 -23.22
CA ALA A 371 -14.00 -51.01 -23.76
C ALA A 371 -14.15 -52.10 -22.68
N ASP A 372 -13.58 -51.89 -21.49
CA ASP A 372 -13.66 -52.82 -20.35
C ASP A 372 -15.10 -52.95 -19.83
N ILE A 373 -15.86 -51.85 -19.76
CA ILE A 373 -17.30 -51.86 -19.45
C ILE A 373 -18.09 -52.65 -20.50
N THR A 374 -17.72 -52.54 -21.78
CA THR A 374 -18.36 -53.31 -22.86
C THR A 374 -18.07 -54.81 -22.70
N ALA A 375 -16.81 -55.20 -22.48
CA ALA A 375 -16.43 -56.59 -22.24
C ALA A 375 -17.03 -57.20 -20.96
N ASN A 376 -17.16 -56.39 -19.89
CA ASN A 376 -17.88 -56.77 -18.68
C ASN A 376 -19.39 -56.93 -18.95
N THR A 377 -19.99 -56.06 -19.77
CA THR A 377 -21.40 -56.16 -20.18
C THR A 377 -21.64 -57.43 -20.97
N ASP A 378 -20.77 -57.78 -21.92
CA ASP A 378 -20.85 -59.04 -22.67
C ASP A 378 -20.69 -60.26 -21.76
N SER A 379 -19.76 -60.20 -20.79
CA SER A 379 -19.57 -61.27 -19.79
C SER A 379 -20.77 -61.42 -18.85
N ILE A 380 -21.42 -60.32 -18.47
CA ILE A 380 -22.66 -60.31 -17.68
C ILE A 380 -23.83 -60.86 -18.51
N ASN A 381 -23.92 -60.52 -19.80
CA ASN A 381 -24.91 -61.07 -20.71
C ASN A 381 -24.74 -62.59 -20.87
N GLN A 382 -23.50 -63.08 -21.02
CA GLN A 382 -23.21 -64.52 -21.05
C GLN A 382 -23.57 -65.20 -19.72
N ASN A 383 -23.15 -64.64 -18.59
CA ASN A 383 -23.53 -65.16 -17.27
C ASN A 383 -25.05 -65.17 -17.08
N THR A 384 -25.78 -64.19 -17.63
CA THR A 384 -27.25 -64.14 -17.59
C THR A 384 -27.87 -65.25 -18.44
N ALA A 385 -27.31 -65.53 -19.62
CA ALA A 385 -27.72 -66.66 -20.46
C ALA A 385 -27.43 -68.01 -19.77
N ASP A 386 -26.27 -68.16 -19.15
CA ASP A 386 -25.88 -69.38 -18.41
C ASP A 386 -26.75 -69.58 -17.17
N ILE A 387 -27.07 -68.51 -16.42
CA ILE A 387 -28.04 -68.53 -15.31
C ILE A 387 -29.43 -68.91 -15.82
N THR A 388 -29.84 -68.44 -16.99
CA THR A 388 -31.13 -68.81 -17.59
C THR A 388 -31.16 -70.29 -17.95
N ALA A 389 -30.12 -70.82 -18.62
CA ALA A 389 -30.00 -72.24 -18.95
C ALA A 389 -29.92 -73.15 -17.70
N ASN A 390 -29.23 -72.69 -16.65
CA ASN A 390 -29.21 -73.36 -15.35
C ASN A 390 -30.59 -73.31 -14.68
N THR A 391 -31.32 -72.20 -14.78
CA THR A 391 -32.69 -72.05 -14.26
C THR A 391 -33.66 -72.97 -14.99
N ASP A 392 -33.58 -73.08 -16.31
CA ASP A 392 -34.37 -74.02 -17.10
C ASP A 392 -34.03 -75.48 -16.73
N SER A 393 -32.75 -75.80 -16.54
CA SER A 393 -32.31 -77.11 -16.07
C SER A 393 -32.79 -77.43 -14.65
N ILE A 394 -32.82 -76.44 -13.75
CA ILE A 394 -33.38 -76.56 -12.39
C ILE A 394 -34.90 -76.70 -12.44
N ASN A 395 -35.59 -75.99 -13.33
CA ASN A 395 -37.03 -76.11 -13.54
C ASN A 395 -37.40 -77.49 -14.11
N GLN A 396 -36.61 -78.02 -15.03
CA GLN A 396 -36.76 -79.39 -15.54
C GLN A 396 -36.52 -80.41 -14.42
N ASN A 397 -35.42 -80.31 -13.68
CA ASN A 397 -35.15 -81.15 -12.51
C ASN A 397 -36.27 -81.06 -11.45
N THR A 398 -36.83 -79.87 -11.22
CA THR A 398 -37.96 -79.66 -10.30
C THR A 398 -39.24 -80.31 -10.82
N THR A 399 -39.48 -80.25 -12.13
CA THR A 399 -40.59 -80.94 -12.80
C THR A 399 -40.44 -82.45 -12.72
N ASP A 400 -39.23 -82.97 -12.94
CA ASP A 400 -38.90 -84.40 -12.84
C ASP A 400 -38.97 -84.90 -11.39
N ILE A 401 -38.54 -84.09 -10.42
CA ILE A 401 -38.72 -84.36 -8.98
C ILE A 401 -40.20 -84.33 -8.60
N ALA A 402 -41.01 -83.39 -9.13
CA ALA A 402 -42.44 -83.33 -8.88
C ALA A 402 -43.18 -84.51 -9.53
N ALA A 403 -42.78 -84.94 -10.72
CA ALA A 403 -43.28 -86.15 -11.38
C ALA A 403 -42.89 -87.41 -10.60
N ASN A 404 -41.63 -87.53 -10.16
CA ASN A 404 -41.19 -88.63 -9.31
C ASN A 404 -41.89 -88.63 -7.95
N THR A 405 -42.10 -87.46 -7.34
CA THR A 405 -42.88 -87.31 -6.09
C THR A 405 -44.33 -87.70 -6.30
N THR A 406 -44.93 -87.36 -7.44
CA THR A 406 -46.29 -87.78 -7.82
C THR A 406 -46.34 -89.30 -8.03
N ASN A 407 -45.37 -89.90 -8.71
CA ASN A 407 -45.27 -91.34 -8.92
C ASN A 407 -45.06 -92.10 -7.59
N ILE A 408 -44.19 -91.58 -6.70
CA ILE A 408 -43.99 -92.11 -5.34
C ILE A 408 -45.25 -91.97 -4.50
N THR A 409 -45.96 -90.84 -4.59
CA THR A 409 -47.23 -90.62 -3.90
C THR A 409 -48.30 -91.56 -4.44
N GLN A 410 -48.43 -91.74 -5.76
CA GLN A 410 -49.35 -92.69 -6.37
C GLN A 410 -49.03 -94.13 -5.97
N ASN A 411 -47.76 -94.52 -5.92
CA ASN A 411 -47.34 -95.84 -5.43
C ASN A 411 -47.62 -96.00 -3.94
N SER A 412 -47.38 -94.97 -3.12
CA SER A 412 -47.68 -94.96 -1.68
C SER A 412 -49.18 -95.07 -1.45
N THR A 413 -50.00 -94.25 -2.13
CA THR A 413 -51.46 -94.33 -2.11
C THR A 413 -51.99 -95.65 -2.65
N ALA A 414 -51.35 -96.28 -3.64
CA ALA A 414 -51.73 -97.61 -4.11
C ALA A 414 -51.44 -98.70 -3.06
N ILE A 415 -50.30 -98.61 -2.36
CA ILE A 415 -49.92 -99.52 -1.28
C ILE A 415 -50.78 -99.29 -0.03
N GLU A 416 -51.06 -98.03 0.32
CA GLU A 416 -52.00 -97.65 1.38
C GLU A 416 -53.41 -98.09 1.03
N ASN A 417 -53.92 -97.88 -0.18
CA ASN A 417 -55.25 -98.34 -0.58
C ASN A 417 -55.35 -99.88 -0.54
N LEU A 418 -54.28 -100.61 -0.85
CA LEU A 418 -54.24 -102.07 -0.69
C LEU A 418 -54.26 -102.48 0.79
N ASN A 419 -53.42 -101.87 1.63
CA ASN A 419 -53.41 -102.12 3.08
C ASN A 419 -54.74 -101.72 3.75
N THR A 420 -55.30 -100.57 3.38
CA THR A 420 -56.59 -100.05 3.85
C THR A 420 -57.72 -100.95 3.37
N SER A 421 -57.75 -101.40 2.11
CA SER A 421 -58.77 -102.37 1.66
C SER A 421 -58.72 -103.68 2.46
N VAL A 422 -57.51 -104.20 2.75
CA VAL A 422 -57.34 -105.42 3.56
C VAL A 422 -57.71 -105.17 5.03
N SER A 423 -57.37 -104.01 5.58
CA SER A 423 -57.69 -103.60 6.95
C SER A 423 -59.18 -103.32 7.15
N ASP A 424 -59.83 -102.66 6.20
CA ASP A 424 -61.24 -102.26 6.23
C ASP A 424 -62.16 -103.47 6.06
N ILE A 425 -61.79 -104.45 5.24
CA ILE A 425 -62.49 -105.74 5.17
C ILE A 425 -62.42 -106.44 6.52
N ASN A 426 -61.25 -106.46 7.17
CA ASN A 426 -61.05 -107.12 8.46
C ASN A 426 -61.74 -106.35 9.62
N THR A 427 -61.80 -105.01 9.53
CA THR A 427 -62.38 -104.14 10.56
C THR A 427 -63.89 -104.02 10.41
N SER A 428 -64.45 -103.94 9.20
CA SER A 428 -65.89 -103.84 8.97
C SER A 428 -66.65 -105.08 9.41
N ILE A 429 -66.06 -106.27 9.22
CA ILE A 429 -66.62 -107.55 9.70
C ILE A 429 -66.69 -107.58 11.24
N THR A 430 -65.78 -106.89 11.93
CA THR A 430 -65.69 -106.88 13.40
C THR A 430 -66.51 -105.73 14.02
N GLY A 431 -66.54 -104.55 13.38
CA GLY A 431 -67.20 -103.34 13.89
C GLY A 431 -68.72 -103.30 13.69
N LEU A 432 -69.26 -104.01 12.70
CA LEU A 432 -70.72 -104.10 12.48
C LEU A 432 -71.46 -104.90 13.57
N THR A 433 -70.75 -105.73 14.34
CA THR A 433 -71.29 -106.45 15.49
C THR A 433 -71.40 -105.62 16.77
N ASP A 434 -70.62 -104.52 16.89
CA ASP A 434 -70.50 -103.77 18.15
C ASP A 434 -71.17 -102.38 18.15
N ASN A 435 -71.38 -101.74 16.99
CA ASN A 435 -71.64 -100.28 16.92
C ASN A 435 -73.07 -99.87 16.49
N ALA A 436 -74.00 -100.80 16.29
CA ALA A 436 -75.38 -100.47 15.94
C ALA A 436 -76.24 -100.22 17.20
N LEU A 437 -77.21 -99.29 17.12
CA LEU A 437 -78.35 -99.29 18.05
C LEU A 437 -79.15 -100.57 17.80
N LEU A 438 -78.85 -101.59 18.57
CA LEU A 438 -79.44 -102.92 18.43
C LEU A 438 -80.80 -102.95 19.12
N TRP A 439 -81.72 -103.67 18.49
CA TRP A 439 -83.04 -103.95 19.04
C TRP A 439 -82.89 -104.97 20.18
N ASP A 440 -83.23 -104.55 21.39
CA ASP A 440 -83.22 -105.40 22.57
C ASP A 440 -84.58 -106.10 22.68
N GLU A 441 -84.61 -107.40 22.38
CA GLU A 441 -85.85 -108.17 22.20
C GLU A 441 -86.59 -108.45 23.53
N ASP A 442 -85.87 -108.41 24.66
CA ASP A 442 -86.44 -108.56 26.02
C ASP A 442 -87.12 -107.26 26.52
N THR A 443 -86.67 -106.09 26.05
CA THR A 443 -87.18 -104.78 26.51
C THR A 443 -87.99 -104.00 25.47
N GLY A 444 -87.92 -104.36 24.19
CA GLY A 444 -88.73 -103.76 23.12
C GLY A 444 -88.34 -102.33 22.75
N ALA A 445 -87.08 -101.95 22.95
CA ALA A 445 -86.56 -100.62 22.67
C ALA A 445 -85.14 -100.66 22.06
N PHE A 446 -84.73 -99.57 21.41
CA PHE A 446 -83.37 -99.39 20.91
C PHE A 446 -82.41 -99.04 22.06
N SER A 447 -81.44 -99.91 22.32
CA SER A 447 -80.56 -99.79 23.48
C SER A 447 -79.31 -98.99 23.15
N ALA A 448 -79.17 -97.80 23.75
CA ALA A 448 -77.94 -96.98 23.69
C ALA A 448 -76.82 -97.50 24.64
N ASN A 449 -76.81 -98.81 24.88
CA ASN A 449 -75.95 -99.52 25.81
C ASN A 449 -74.80 -100.19 25.04
N HIS A 450 -73.58 -99.71 25.25
CA HIS A 450 -72.38 -100.21 24.58
C HIS A 450 -71.39 -100.69 25.63
N GLY A 451 -71.08 -102.00 25.64
CA GLY A 451 -70.18 -102.59 26.63
C GLY A 451 -70.72 -102.58 28.09
N GLY A 452 -72.03 -102.50 28.28
CA GLY A 452 -72.65 -102.50 29.61
C GLY A 452 -72.79 -101.10 30.26
N SER A 453 -72.75 -100.03 29.47
CA SER A 453 -72.99 -98.64 29.92
C SER A 453 -73.67 -97.78 28.85
N THR A 454 -74.46 -96.78 29.29
CA THR A 454 -75.24 -95.87 28.43
C THR A 454 -74.43 -94.70 27.88
N SER A 455 -74.60 -94.37 26.60
CA SER A 455 -73.84 -93.32 25.89
C SER A 455 -74.57 -91.96 25.75
N LYS A 456 -73.81 -90.88 25.47
CA LYS A 456 -74.34 -89.53 25.19
C LYS A 456 -74.98 -89.42 23.80
N ILE A 457 -76.01 -88.58 23.69
CA ILE A 457 -76.63 -88.18 22.42
C ILE A 457 -76.29 -86.71 22.15
N THR A 458 -75.71 -86.39 20.99
CA THR A 458 -75.45 -85.03 20.49
C THR A 458 -76.44 -84.64 19.39
N ASN A 459 -76.52 -83.35 19.04
CA ASN A 459 -77.53 -82.77 18.14
C ASN A 459 -78.98 -82.88 18.66
N VAL A 460 -79.18 -82.82 19.97
CA VAL A 460 -80.51 -82.61 20.55
C VAL A 460 -80.90 -81.13 20.42
N ALA A 461 -82.09 -80.87 19.88
CA ALA A 461 -82.64 -79.52 19.75
C ALA A 461 -82.93 -78.91 21.14
N ALA A 462 -83.15 -77.60 21.23
CA ALA A 462 -83.44 -76.94 22.51
C ALA A 462 -84.74 -77.49 23.11
N GLY A 463 -84.62 -78.34 24.14
CA GLY A 463 -85.76 -78.91 24.83
C GLY A 463 -86.68 -77.87 25.44
N ALA A 464 -87.98 -78.15 25.46
CA ALA A 464 -88.95 -77.26 26.07
C ALA A 464 -88.71 -77.15 27.59
N LEU A 465 -88.62 -75.94 28.12
CA LEU A 465 -88.61 -75.71 29.57
C LEU A 465 -90.04 -75.73 30.13
N SER A 466 -90.63 -76.92 30.15
CA SER A 466 -91.92 -77.22 30.78
C SER A 466 -91.81 -78.41 31.72
N GLU A 467 -92.77 -78.54 32.65
CA GLU A 467 -92.78 -79.59 33.68
C GLU A 467 -92.94 -81.01 33.10
N ASP A 468 -93.55 -81.12 31.91
CA ASP A 468 -93.85 -82.39 31.23
C ASP A 468 -92.81 -82.78 30.15
N SER A 469 -91.79 -81.95 29.88
CA SER A 469 -90.91 -82.16 28.74
C SER A 469 -89.98 -83.37 28.92
N THR A 470 -89.97 -84.24 27.91
CA THR A 470 -89.02 -85.35 27.78
C THR A 470 -87.84 -85.02 26.84
N ASP A 471 -87.62 -83.74 26.54
CA ASP A 471 -86.56 -83.25 25.65
C ASP A 471 -85.27 -82.90 26.44
N ALA A 472 -84.16 -82.59 25.74
CA ALA A 472 -82.93 -82.10 26.37
C ALA A 472 -82.63 -80.63 26.04
N VAL A 473 -82.40 -79.79 27.06
CA VAL A 473 -82.15 -78.32 26.94
C VAL A 473 -80.74 -77.96 26.44
N ASN A 474 -80.57 -76.76 25.86
CA ASN A 474 -79.30 -76.39 25.18
C ASN A 474 -78.80 -74.94 25.41
N GLY A 475 -77.58 -74.65 24.93
CA GLY A 475 -76.80 -73.46 25.29
C GLY A 475 -77.28 -72.10 24.79
N SER A 476 -78.31 -72.03 23.94
CA SER A 476 -78.89 -70.75 23.48
C SER A 476 -79.52 -69.93 24.62
N GLN A 477 -79.90 -70.61 25.70
CA GLN A 477 -80.52 -70.08 26.92
C GLN A 477 -79.58 -69.23 27.80
N LEU A 478 -78.35 -68.92 27.35
CA LEU A 478 -77.32 -68.19 28.12
C LEU A 478 -77.10 -66.72 27.65
N TYR A 479 -77.56 -66.37 26.44
CA TYR A 479 -77.25 -65.09 25.77
C TYR A 479 -77.90 -63.84 26.40
N GLU A 480 -78.98 -64.02 27.17
CA GLU A 480 -79.79 -62.95 27.79
C GLU A 480 -79.01 -62.07 28.80
N THR A 481 -77.78 -62.47 29.13
CA THR A 481 -76.89 -61.84 30.11
C THR A 481 -76.25 -60.52 29.65
N ASN A 482 -76.11 -60.27 28.33
CA ASN A 482 -75.21 -59.24 27.80
C ASN A 482 -75.77 -57.79 27.74
N GLN A 483 -77.04 -57.56 28.06
CA GLN A 483 -77.74 -56.26 27.94
C GLN A 483 -77.26 -55.12 28.89
N LYS A 484 -76.15 -55.28 29.61
CA LYS A 484 -75.74 -54.38 30.72
C LYS A 484 -74.68 -53.33 30.35
N VAL A 485 -74.29 -53.22 29.08
CA VAL A 485 -73.08 -52.49 28.66
C VAL A 485 -73.34 -51.01 28.28
N ASP A 486 -74.56 -50.62 27.92
CA ASP A 486 -74.86 -49.34 27.26
C ASP A 486 -74.78 -48.07 28.14
N GLN A 487 -74.59 -48.20 29.46
CA GLN A 487 -74.73 -47.08 30.42
C GLN A 487 -73.55 -46.09 30.45
N ASN A 488 -72.38 -46.42 29.89
CA ASN A 488 -71.18 -45.59 30.00
C ASN A 488 -71.16 -44.33 29.11
N THR A 489 -72.07 -44.23 28.14
CA THR A 489 -72.00 -43.23 27.05
C THR A 489 -72.30 -41.78 27.46
N SER A 490 -72.92 -41.56 28.64
CA SER A 490 -73.49 -40.25 28.99
C SER A 490 -72.54 -39.21 29.61
N ALA A 491 -71.34 -39.60 30.06
CA ALA A 491 -70.49 -38.73 30.91
C ALA A 491 -69.67 -37.65 30.16
N ILE A 492 -69.73 -37.59 28.82
CA ILE A 492 -68.81 -36.80 27.99
C ILE A 492 -69.29 -35.35 27.74
N ALA A 493 -70.53 -35.00 28.11
CA ALA A 493 -71.17 -33.74 27.72
C ALA A 493 -70.72 -32.48 28.50
N ASP A 494 -70.27 -32.61 29.76
CA ASP A 494 -70.20 -31.49 30.71
C ASP A 494 -69.00 -30.52 30.51
N ILE A 495 -68.00 -30.91 29.73
CA ILE A 495 -66.74 -30.15 29.58
C ILE A 495 -66.91 -28.83 28.79
N ASN A 496 -67.99 -28.69 28.02
CA ASN A 496 -68.14 -27.63 27.00
C ASN A 496 -68.47 -26.23 27.57
N THR A 497 -68.69 -26.08 28.87
CA THR A 497 -69.26 -24.86 29.49
C THR A 497 -68.22 -23.80 29.89
N SER A 498 -66.93 -24.14 29.98
CA SER A 498 -65.94 -23.25 30.64
C SER A 498 -65.37 -22.10 29.77
N ILE A 499 -65.76 -22.00 28.50
CA ILE A 499 -65.12 -21.09 27.52
C ILE A 499 -65.70 -19.65 27.55
N THR A 500 -66.83 -19.40 28.23
CA THR A 500 -67.63 -18.17 28.07
C THR A 500 -67.15 -16.95 28.88
N ASN A 501 -66.24 -17.08 29.85
CA ASN A 501 -66.04 -16.06 30.91
C ASN A 501 -64.89 -15.04 30.71
N LEU A 502 -64.37 -14.82 29.50
CA LEU A 502 -63.16 -14.01 29.24
C LEU A 502 -63.40 -12.63 28.58
N GLY A 503 -64.55 -12.00 28.79
CA GLY A 503 -65.04 -10.91 27.93
C GLY A 503 -65.30 -9.51 28.51
N THR A 504 -64.86 -9.16 29.73
CA THR A 504 -65.48 -8.04 30.49
C THR A 504 -64.62 -6.84 30.94
N ASP A 505 -63.29 -6.83 30.82
CA ASP A 505 -62.44 -5.94 31.64
C ASP A 505 -61.61 -4.89 30.84
N ALA A 506 -62.21 -3.80 30.35
CA ALA A 506 -61.46 -2.74 29.62
C ALA A 506 -62.10 -1.32 29.73
N LEU A 507 -61.25 -0.27 29.74
CA LEU A 507 -61.67 1.15 29.63
C LEU A 507 -62.49 1.35 28.35
N SER A 508 -63.80 1.54 28.50
CA SER A 508 -64.76 1.63 27.41
C SER A 508 -65.44 3.01 27.41
N TRP A 509 -66.64 3.10 26.85
CA TRP A 509 -67.54 4.25 26.88
C TRP A 509 -68.65 4.08 27.95
N ASP A 510 -69.29 5.11 28.55
CA ASP A 510 -70.19 5.03 29.73
C ASP A 510 -71.41 5.91 29.51
N ASP A 511 -72.57 5.33 29.76
CA ASP A 511 -73.87 5.95 29.49
C ASP A 511 -74.35 6.80 30.65
N GLU A 512 -73.67 6.68 31.78
CA GLU A 512 -73.97 7.34 33.03
C GLU A 512 -73.03 8.57 33.21
N GLU A 513 -71.77 8.50 32.72
CA GLU A 513 -70.80 9.63 32.81
C GLU A 513 -70.35 10.27 31.48
N GLY A 514 -70.48 9.60 30.33
CA GLY A 514 -70.40 10.16 28.98
C GLY A 514 -69.17 10.98 28.55
N ALA A 515 -68.04 11.04 29.26
CA ALA A 515 -66.79 11.63 28.75
C ALA A 515 -65.90 10.51 28.12
N PHE A 516 -64.58 10.71 28.04
CA PHE A 516 -63.77 9.69 28.73
C PHE A 516 -64.21 9.76 30.20
N SER A 517 -65.24 8.98 30.56
CA SER A 517 -65.22 8.41 31.90
C SER A 517 -64.20 7.27 31.87
N ALA A 518 -64.02 6.59 32.99
CA ALA A 518 -63.33 5.31 33.01
C ALA A 518 -64.31 4.20 32.57
N SER A 519 -64.79 4.30 31.34
CA SER A 519 -66.22 4.21 31.11
C SER A 519 -66.79 2.81 30.71
N HIS A 520 -68.06 2.42 30.97
CA HIS A 520 -68.66 1.09 30.68
C HIS A 520 -70.15 1.07 30.14
N GLY A 521 -70.40 0.97 28.82
CA GLY A 521 -71.69 1.31 28.15
C GLY A 521 -71.61 1.84 26.68
N THR A 522 -72.69 2.43 26.16
CA THR A 522 -73.02 2.89 24.79
C THR A 522 -73.61 4.35 24.56
N SER A 523 -72.82 5.46 24.46
CA SER A 523 -73.02 6.73 23.66
C SER A 523 -72.55 8.12 24.24
N GLY A 524 -72.04 9.01 23.36
CA GLY A 524 -71.38 10.34 23.56
C GLY A 524 -72.07 11.49 24.37
N THR A 525 -71.41 12.56 24.87
CA THR A 525 -69.96 12.99 24.89
C THR A 525 -69.74 14.23 25.82
N ASN A 526 -68.84 14.21 26.83
CA ASN A 526 -68.91 15.12 28.00
C ASN A 526 -67.67 15.92 28.46
N LYS A 527 -67.99 16.98 29.20
CA LYS A 527 -67.11 17.91 29.92
C LYS A 527 -66.64 17.33 31.26
N ILE A 528 -65.44 17.72 31.68
CA ILE A 528 -64.99 17.62 33.07
C ILE A 528 -65.56 18.83 33.83
N THR A 529 -66.30 18.59 34.91
CA THR A 529 -66.84 19.65 35.80
C THR A 529 -66.26 19.50 37.21
N ASN A 530 -66.48 20.47 38.11
CA ASN A 530 -65.68 20.68 39.33
C ASN A 530 -64.19 20.98 39.08
N VAL A 531 -63.89 21.71 38.01
CA VAL A 531 -62.64 22.48 37.92
C VAL A 531 -62.70 23.60 38.95
N ALA A 532 -61.72 23.65 39.86
CA ALA A 532 -61.62 24.71 40.87
C ALA A 532 -61.25 26.07 40.26
N ALA A 533 -61.33 27.16 41.03
CA ALA A 533 -60.77 28.44 40.60
C ALA A 533 -59.24 28.34 40.54
N GLY A 534 -58.69 28.19 39.33
CA GLY A 534 -57.26 28.03 39.13
C GLY A 534 -56.46 29.21 39.66
N GLU A 535 -55.34 28.92 40.32
CA GLU A 535 -54.49 29.93 40.94
C GLU A 535 -53.95 30.94 39.91
N ILE A 536 -54.14 32.25 40.14
CA ILE A 536 -53.62 33.31 39.25
C ILE A 536 -52.16 33.61 39.63
N ALA A 537 -51.31 32.63 39.39
CA ALA A 537 -49.85 32.71 39.47
C ALA A 537 -49.24 32.43 38.08
N SER A 538 -47.94 32.69 37.91
CA SER A 538 -47.26 32.60 36.62
C SER A 538 -47.08 31.17 36.06
N ASP A 539 -47.36 30.16 36.86
CA ASP A 539 -46.99 28.75 36.64
C ASP A 539 -48.14 27.75 36.90
N SER A 540 -49.37 28.23 37.06
CA SER A 540 -50.55 27.37 37.30
C SER A 540 -50.95 26.54 36.06
N THR A 541 -51.14 25.23 36.27
CA THR A 541 -51.69 24.30 35.25
C THR A 541 -53.19 24.04 35.42
N ASP A 542 -53.85 24.75 36.33
CA ASP A 542 -55.29 24.63 36.57
C ASP A 542 -56.10 25.33 35.47
N ALA A 543 -57.31 24.83 35.19
CA ALA A 543 -58.20 25.51 34.25
C ALA A 543 -58.94 26.69 34.94
N ILE A 544 -58.63 27.91 34.47
CA ILE A 544 -59.17 29.19 34.97
C ILE A 544 -60.68 29.31 34.75
N ASN A 545 -61.43 29.93 35.67
CA ASN A 545 -62.88 30.07 35.58
C ASN A 545 -63.37 31.54 35.43
N GLY A 546 -64.63 31.69 35.01
CA GLY A 546 -65.20 32.98 34.60
C GLY A 546 -65.43 34.04 35.68
N SER A 547 -65.37 33.71 36.98
CA SER A 547 -65.54 34.72 38.03
C SER A 547 -64.31 35.64 38.17
N GLN A 548 -63.14 35.15 37.78
CA GLN A 548 -61.84 35.81 37.91
C GLN A 548 -61.64 37.00 36.96
N LEU A 549 -62.59 37.27 36.05
CA LEU A 549 -62.49 38.31 35.00
C LEU A 549 -63.32 39.60 35.29
N TYR A 550 -64.22 39.58 36.28
CA TYR A 550 -65.16 40.69 36.53
C TYR A 550 -64.61 41.78 37.47
N GLU A 551 -63.81 41.39 38.46
CA GLU A 551 -63.42 42.22 39.60
C GLU A 551 -62.49 43.39 39.22
N THR A 552 -61.66 43.21 38.19
CA THR A 552 -60.70 44.19 37.69
C THR A 552 -61.34 45.50 37.18
N ASN A 553 -62.58 45.46 36.68
CA ASN A 553 -63.23 46.61 36.05
C ASN A 553 -63.82 47.64 37.04
N MET A 554 -63.97 47.29 38.32
CA MET A 554 -64.61 48.15 39.33
C MET A 554 -63.75 49.34 39.78
N LEU A 555 -62.42 49.16 39.84
CA LEU A 555 -61.50 50.11 40.49
C LEU A 555 -61.30 51.43 39.73
N ILE A 556 -61.66 51.48 38.43
CA ILE A 556 -61.41 52.63 37.56
C ILE A 556 -62.34 53.82 37.85
N SER A 557 -63.51 53.59 38.47
CA SER A 557 -64.55 54.62 38.61
C SER A 557 -64.34 55.61 39.77
N GLN A 558 -63.45 55.32 40.73
CA GLN A 558 -63.39 56.05 42.01
C GLN A 558 -62.52 57.33 42.00
N TYR A 559 -61.68 57.54 40.97
CA TYR A 559 -60.69 58.62 40.98
C TYR A 559 -61.22 60.02 40.57
N SER A 560 -62.44 60.15 40.02
CA SER A 560 -62.89 61.41 39.39
C SER A 560 -63.36 62.53 40.34
N GLU A 561 -63.79 62.23 41.58
CA GLU A 561 -64.50 63.23 42.40
C GLU A 561 -63.61 64.28 43.10
N SER A 562 -62.31 64.03 43.28
CA SER A 562 -61.45 64.86 44.14
C SER A 562 -60.96 66.18 43.52
N ILE A 563 -61.23 66.44 42.24
CA ILE A 563 -60.58 67.51 41.45
C ILE A 563 -61.28 68.89 41.59
N SER A 564 -62.52 68.96 42.08
CA SER A 564 -63.40 70.11 41.84
C SER A 564 -63.33 71.32 42.81
N GLN A 565 -62.56 71.30 43.90
CA GLN A 565 -62.61 72.36 44.94
C GLN A 565 -61.44 73.36 44.95
N LEU A 566 -60.43 73.21 44.08
CA LEU A 566 -59.22 74.05 44.09
C LEU A 566 -59.22 75.19 43.05
N ALA A 567 -60.15 75.16 42.10
CA ALA A 567 -60.20 76.11 40.97
C ALA A 567 -61.11 77.33 41.24
N GLY A 568 -60.88 78.41 40.48
CA GLY A 568 -61.64 79.67 40.55
C GLY A 568 -63.02 79.59 39.88
N ASP A 569 -63.40 80.61 39.10
CA ASP A 569 -64.62 80.55 38.29
C ASP A 569 -64.39 79.58 37.11
N THR A 570 -64.83 78.34 37.28
CA THR A 570 -64.74 77.26 36.28
C THR A 570 -65.93 77.23 35.32
N SER A 571 -66.70 78.30 35.20
CA SER A 571 -67.77 78.35 34.21
C SER A 571 -67.20 78.46 32.80
N GLU A 572 -67.62 77.57 31.89
CA GLU A 572 -67.05 77.37 30.54
C GLU A 572 -66.89 78.69 29.75
N THR A 573 -67.79 79.66 29.94
CA THR A 573 -67.71 81.00 29.32
C THR A 573 -66.59 81.88 29.92
N TYR A 574 -66.34 81.83 31.23
CA TYR A 574 -65.36 82.69 31.89
C TYR A 574 -63.92 82.25 31.60
N ILE A 575 -63.67 80.93 31.70
CA ILE A 575 -62.36 80.32 31.38
C ILE A 575 -61.98 80.48 29.91
N THR A 576 -62.96 80.45 28.98
CA THR A 576 -62.72 80.59 27.52
C THR A 576 -62.42 82.03 27.08
N GLU A 577 -62.69 83.06 27.90
CA GLU A 577 -62.33 84.44 27.57
C GLU A 577 -61.08 84.93 28.32
N ASN A 578 -60.82 84.46 29.55
CA ASN A 578 -59.86 85.09 30.47
C ASN A 578 -58.82 84.13 31.11
N GLY A 579 -58.88 82.82 30.83
CA GLY A 579 -57.95 81.81 31.37
C GLY A 579 -58.31 81.28 32.76
N THR A 580 -57.66 80.18 33.16
CA THR A 580 -57.71 79.66 34.54
C THR A 580 -56.73 80.43 35.41
N GLY A 581 -57.10 80.81 36.64
CA GLY A 581 -56.16 81.54 37.50
C GLY A 581 -56.70 82.05 38.83
N VAL A 582 -55.79 82.48 39.70
CA VAL A 582 -56.07 82.99 41.05
C VAL A 582 -56.27 84.51 41.09
N LYS A 583 -57.16 84.95 41.97
CA LYS A 583 -57.88 86.24 41.92
C LYS A 583 -57.06 87.53 41.72
N TYR A 584 -55.78 87.58 42.11
CA TYR A 584 -54.95 88.79 42.06
C TYR A 584 -53.61 88.65 41.30
N ILE A 585 -53.23 87.43 40.92
CA ILE A 585 -52.12 87.16 39.99
C ILE A 585 -52.78 86.52 38.78
N ARG A 586 -53.16 87.35 37.79
CA ARG A 586 -53.90 86.91 36.62
C ARG A 586 -52.98 86.70 35.43
N THR A 587 -52.78 85.45 35.09
CA THR A 587 -52.24 84.96 33.84
C THR A 587 -53.42 84.74 32.88
N ASN A 588 -53.28 85.12 31.60
CA ASN A 588 -54.34 84.90 30.61
C ASN A 588 -54.06 83.58 29.90
N ASP A 589 -54.43 82.49 30.55
CA ASP A 589 -54.09 81.13 30.11
C ASP A 589 -55.15 80.55 29.15
N ASN A 590 -55.80 81.43 28.40
CA ASN A 590 -56.79 81.08 27.40
C ASN A 590 -56.15 80.27 26.26
N GLY A 591 -56.63 79.04 26.05
CA GLY A 591 -56.07 78.09 25.09
C GLY A 591 -54.87 77.28 25.61
N LEU A 592 -54.61 77.28 26.92
CA LEU A 592 -53.54 76.51 27.57
C LEU A 592 -54.12 75.53 28.62
N GLU A 593 -53.42 74.43 28.90
CA GLU A 593 -53.89 73.34 29.79
C GLU A 593 -53.59 73.65 31.27
N GLY A 594 -54.62 73.83 32.11
CA GLY A 594 -54.48 74.42 33.46
C GLY A 594 -53.37 73.83 34.35
N GLN A 595 -52.26 74.57 34.51
CA GLN A 595 -51.09 74.25 35.34
C GLN A 595 -50.73 75.47 36.22
N ASP A 596 -50.56 75.27 37.53
CA ASP A 596 -50.46 76.36 38.53
C ASP A 596 -49.02 76.82 38.82
N ALA A 597 -48.87 78.03 39.36
CA ALA A 597 -47.57 78.62 39.72
C ALA A 597 -47.08 78.15 41.11
N TYR A 598 -45.81 77.79 41.23
CA TYR A 598 -45.23 77.08 42.37
C TYR A 598 -44.01 77.81 42.98
N ALA A 599 -44.22 78.63 44.01
CA ALA A 599 -43.13 79.30 44.74
C ALA A 599 -42.86 78.59 46.09
N THR A 600 -41.77 77.84 46.19
CA THR A 600 -41.41 77.03 47.38
C THR A 600 -40.14 77.47 48.09
N GLY A 601 -39.32 78.32 47.47
CA GLY A 601 -38.11 78.86 48.09
C GLY A 601 -38.40 79.94 49.13
N ASN A 602 -37.59 80.02 50.19
CA ASN A 602 -37.80 81.02 51.25
C ASN A 602 -37.59 82.45 50.71
N GLY A 603 -38.66 83.23 50.64
CA GLY A 603 -38.66 84.57 50.03
C GLY A 603 -38.68 84.57 48.49
N ALA A 604 -38.99 83.43 47.85
CA ALA A 604 -39.08 83.31 46.39
C ALA A 604 -40.37 83.94 45.83
N THR A 605 -40.44 84.10 44.51
CA THR A 605 -41.64 84.58 43.80
C THR A 605 -41.77 83.88 42.44
N ALA A 606 -42.92 83.29 42.16
CA ALA A 606 -43.27 82.68 40.88
C ALA A 606 -44.54 83.33 40.31
N VAL A 607 -44.50 83.79 39.05
CA VAL A 607 -45.62 84.45 38.38
C VAL A 607 -45.65 84.05 36.90
N GLY A 608 -46.67 83.26 36.53
CA GLY A 608 -46.85 82.67 35.20
C GLY A 608 -47.48 81.28 35.30
N TYR A 609 -48.27 80.86 34.31
CA TYR A 609 -48.69 79.47 34.11
C TYR A 609 -47.48 78.53 34.26
N ASP A 610 -47.56 77.48 35.08
CA ASP A 610 -46.46 76.53 35.33
C ASP A 610 -45.10 77.19 35.71
N ALA A 611 -45.12 78.36 36.39
CA ALA A 611 -43.89 79.02 36.84
C ALA A 611 -43.44 78.48 38.20
N VAL A 612 -42.17 78.04 38.37
CA VAL A 612 -41.68 77.30 39.55
C VAL A 612 -40.46 77.96 40.20
N ALA A 613 -40.61 78.70 41.30
CA ALA A 613 -39.51 79.36 42.03
C ALA A 613 -39.18 78.64 43.37
N SER A 614 -38.19 77.75 43.37
CA SER A 614 -37.85 76.89 44.53
C SER A 614 -36.55 77.26 45.28
N GLY A 615 -35.73 78.18 44.76
CA GLY A 615 -34.54 78.69 45.46
C GLY A 615 -34.84 79.84 46.43
N ALA A 616 -34.06 79.99 47.51
CA ALA A 616 -34.27 81.06 48.49
C ALA A 616 -34.02 82.45 47.87
N GLY A 617 -35.01 83.35 47.97
CA GLY A 617 -34.98 84.67 47.32
C GLY A 617 -34.98 84.64 45.79
N SER A 618 -35.36 83.52 45.15
CA SER A 618 -35.36 83.39 43.70
C SER A 618 -36.61 83.98 43.04
N LEU A 619 -36.51 84.34 41.75
CA LEU A 619 -37.63 84.87 40.95
C LEU A 619 -37.81 84.04 39.68
N ALA A 620 -39.04 83.57 39.43
CA ALA A 620 -39.47 83.00 38.15
C ALA A 620 -40.62 83.86 37.59
N LEU A 621 -40.43 84.45 36.41
CA LEU A 621 -41.38 85.38 35.81
C LEU A 621 -41.63 85.08 34.32
N GLY A 622 -42.80 84.52 34.04
CA GLY A 622 -43.25 84.05 32.72
C GLY A 622 -43.82 82.63 32.77
N GLN A 623 -44.67 82.29 31.80
CA GLN A 623 -45.17 80.92 31.58
C GLN A 623 -44.01 79.90 31.56
N ASN A 624 -44.15 78.72 32.17
CA ASN A 624 -43.17 77.63 32.20
C ASN A 624 -41.75 78.06 32.67
N SER A 625 -41.64 79.14 33.46
CA SER A 625 -40.34 79.62 33.94
C SER A 625 -39.99 79.03 35.31
N SER A 626 -38.78 78.52 35.51
CA SER A 626 -38.37 77.88 36.78
C SER A 626 -37.10 78.52 37.34
N SER A 627 -37.02 78.80 38.65
CA SER A 627 -35.80 79.28 39.31
C SER A 627 -35.57 78.55 40.63
N SER A 628 -34.78 77.47 40.59
CA SER A 628 -34.56 76.56 41.72
C SER A 628 -33.29 76.83 42.53
N ILE A 629 -32.54 77.89 42.18
CA ILE A 629 -31.27 78.25 42.83
C ILE A 629 -31.43 79.54 43.64
N ASP A 630 -30.79 79.59 44.81
CA ASP A 630 -30.81 80.74 45.71
C ASP A 630 -30.35 82.03 44.99
N GLY A 631 -31.03 83.14 45.28
CA GLY A 631 -30.77 84.47 44.70
C GLY A 631 -30.92 84.59 43.18
N SER A 632 -31.41 83.54 42.51
CA SER A 632 -31.36 83.42 41.05
C SER A 632 -32.66 83.83 40.37
N ILE A 633 -32.55 84.29 39.12
CA ILE A 633 -33.65 84.86 38.35
C ILE A 633 -33.82 84.05 37.06
N ALA A 634 -35.04 83.60 36.79
CA ALA A 634 -35.48 83.07 35.51
C ALA A 634 -36.51 84.02 34.90
N LEU A 635 -36.18 84.61 33.76
CA LEU A 635 -36.95 85.71 33.19
C LEU A 635 -37.39 85.43 31.74
N GLY A 636 -38.69 85.52 31.50
CA GLY A 636 -39.33 85.20 30.21
C GLY A 636 -39.92 83.79 30.17
N SER A 637 -40.90 83.58 29.29
CA SER A 637 -41.57 82.28 29.14
C SER A 637 -40.57 81.15 28.80
N GLY A 638 -40.73 79.99 29.41
CA GLY A 638 -39.88 78.81 29.22
C GLY A 638 -38.43 78.97 29.70
N SER A 639 -38.13 79.91 30.61
CA SER A 639 -36.77 80.12 31.14
C SER A 639 -36.52 79.30 32.41
N THR A 640 -35.46 78.51 32.48
CA THR A 640 -35.07 77.75 33.68
C THR A 640 -33.72 78.23 34.23
N SER A 641 -33.65 78.52 35.54
CA SER A 641 -32.47 78.87 36.32
C SER A 641 -32.29 77.82 37.41
N ASN A 642 -31.79 76.66 36.99
CA ASN A 642 -31.65 75.45 37.80
C ASN A 642 -30.19 75.01 38.00
N ARG A 643 -29.22 75.82 37.54
CA ARG A 643 -27.80 75.45 37.51
C ARG A 643 -27.07 75.95 38.76
N ALA A 644 -26.58 75.03 39.57
CA ALA A 644 -25.87 75.31 40.81
C ALA A 644 -24.66 76.25 40.61
N ILE A 645 -24.50 77.21 41.52
CA ILE A 645 -23.44 78.22 41.47
C ILE A 645 -22.17 77.66 42.12
N THR A 646 -21.18 77.32 41.30
CA THR A 646 -19.92 76.71 41.76
C THR A 646 -18.78 77.72 41.70
N THR A 647 -18.12 77.95 42.84
CA THR A 647 -16.84 78.69 42.92
C THR A 647 -15.69 77.76 42.58
N GLY A 648 -14.94 78.04 41.51
CA GLY A 648 -13.82 77.18 41.12
C GLY A 648 -13.04 77.70 39.91
N ILE A 649 -12.00 76.93 39.56
CA ILE A 649 -11.21 77.10 38.33
C ILE A 649 -11.40 75.83 37.51
N ARG A 650 -11.74 75.99 36.23
CA ARG A 650 -11.85 74.90 35.26
C ARG A 650 -11.03 75.28 34.03
N GLU A 651 -10.14 74.39 33.59
CA GLU A 651 -9.35 74.57 32.38
C GLU A 651 -10.16 74.26 31.12
N THR A 652 -9.75 74.83 29.98
CA THR A 652 -10.35 74.58 28.66
C THR A 652 -9.94 73.20 28.14
N SER A 653 -10.91 72.39 27.69
CA SER A 653 -10.66 71.03 27.16
C SER A 653 -11.59 70.70 25.99
N ALA A 654 -11.19 69.76 25.12
CA ALA A 654 -12.01 69.30 24.00
C ALA A 654 -12.19 67.77 24.06
N THR A 655 -13.41 67.30 23.86
CA THR A 655 -13.81 65.88 23.81
C THR A 655 -14.61 65.61 22.53
N SER A 656 -15.00 64.35 22.28
CA SER A 656 -15.87 63.96 21.16
C SER A 656 -17.16 64.78 21.07
N ASP A 657 -17.68 65.19 22.23
CA ASP A 657 -18.98 65.83 22.36
C ASP A 657 -18.90 67.37 22.32
N GLY A 658 -17.68 67.94 22.19
CA GLY A 658 -17.48 69.37 21.95
C GLY A 658 -16.30 70.02 22.69
N VAL A 659 -16.19 71.34 22.52
CA VAL A 659 -15.18 72.17 23.22
C VAL A 659 -15.80 72.77 24.48
N VAL A 660 -15.19 72.46 25.62
CA VAL A 660 -15.50 73.04 26.93
C VAL A 660 -14.56 74.22 27.17
N ILE A 661 -15.12 75.42 27.27
CA ILE A 661 -14.35 76.64 27.63
C ILE A 661 -14.19 76.73 29.15
N GLY A 662 -12.95 76.97 29.58
CA GLY A 662 -12.58 77.14 30.99
C GLY A 662 -13.08 78.46 31.61
N TYR A 663 -13.14 78.49 32.94
CA TYR A 663 -13.54 79.67 33.73
C TYR A 663 -12.82 79.73 35.07
N ASN A 664 -12.70 80.92 35.65
CA ASN A 664 -12.28 81.15 37.03
C ASN A 664 -13.31 82.05 37.72
N THR A 665 -13.98 81.53 38.75
CA THR A 665 -14.99 82.25 39.54
C THR A 665 -14.56 82.46 41.00
N THR A 666 -13.25 82.35 41.29
CA THR A 666 -12.72 82.46 42.66
C THR A 666 -12.31 83.89 43.07
N ASP A 667 -12.28 84.83 42.13
CA ASP A 667 -11.87 86.21 42.35
C ASP A 667 -12.97 87.11 42.95
N ARG A 668 -14.25 86.73 42.83
CA ARG A 668 -15.42 87.42 43.42
C ARG A 668 -16.49 86.44 43.91
N LYS A 669 -17.31 86.86 44.88
CA LYS A 669 -18.45 86.08 45.36
C LYS A 669 -19.62 86.16 44.38
N LEU A 670 -20.06 85.01 43.86
CA LEU A 670 -21.29 84.88 43.07
C LEU A 670 -22.54 84.93 43.98
N LEU A 671 -23.61 85.59 43.51
CA LEU A 671 -24.80 85.90 44.32
C LEU A 671 -26.12 85.30 43.80
N GLY A 672 -26.13 84.81 42.56
CA GLY A 672 -27.32 84.35 41.85
C GLY A 672 -26.99 84.15 40.36
N ALA A 673 -27.77 83.34 39.66
CA ALA A 673 -27.69 83.17 38.21
C ALA A 673 -28.89 83.86 37.53
N LEU A 674 -28.64 84.63 36.47
CA LEU A 674 -29.69 85.14 35.58
C LEU A 674 -29.83 84.18 34.38
N SER A 675 -30.99 83.55 34.27
CA SER A 675 -31.36 82.75 33.10
C SER A 675 -32.44 83.45 32.29
N LEU A 676 -32.27 83.39 30.96
CA LEU A 676 -33.12 84.00 29.94
C LEU A 676 -33.69 82.94 28.98
N GLY A 677 -33.57 81.65 29.32
CA GLY A 677 -33.99 80.51 28.50
C GLY A 677 -33.86 79.19 29.27
N THR A 678 -34.01 78.06 28.60
CA THR A 678 -33.85 76.72 29.18
C THR A 678 -32.74 75.95 28.48
N ASP A 679 -31.90 75.32 29.30
CA ASP A 679 -30.78 74.48 28.85
C ASP A 679 -31.31 73.37 27.93
N GLY A 680 -30.73 73.24 26.75
CA GLY A 680 -31.16 72.30 25.69
C GLY A 680 -32.35 72.75 24.82
N GLU A 681 -33.30 73.52 25.35
CA GLU A 681 -34.60 73.78 24.68
C GLU A 681 -34.70 75.14 23.99
N SER A 682 -34.37 76.24 24.68
CA SER A 682 -34.50 77.59 24.09
C SER A 682 -33.58 78.61 24.75
N TYR A 683 -32.92 79.44 23.93
CA TYR A 683 -32.04 80.49 24.41
C TYR A 683 -32.43 81.84 23.81
N ARG A 684 -32.40 82.90 24.63
CA ARG A 684 -32.54 84.27 24.16
C ARG A 684 -31.17 84.90 23.96
N GLN A 685 -30.97 85.53 22.81
CA GLN A 685 -29.75 86.30 22.54
C GLN A 685 -29.72 87.53 23.44
N ILE A 686 -28.58 87.78 24.08
CA ILE A 686 -28.31 89.06 24.75
C ILE A 686 -27.78 90.00 23.66
N THR A 687 -28.66 90.87 23.15
CA THR A 687 -28.34 91.80 22.06
C THR A 687 -27.86 93.15 22.60
N ASN A 688 -27.17 93.92 21.75
CA ASN A 688 -26.60 95.24 22.06
C ASN A 688 -25.58 95.26 23.21
N VAL A 689 -24.82 94.16 23.38
CA VAL A 689 -23.70 94.05 24.32
C VAL A 689 -22.44 94.71 23.72
N ALA A 690 -21.78 95.58 24.48
CA ALA A 690 -20.47 96.14 24.13
C ALA A 690 -19.34 95.13 24.41
N ASP A 691 -18.16 95.30 23.81
CA ASP A 691 -17.02 94.41 24.09
C ASP A 691 -16.66 94.42 25.58
N GLY A 692 -16.53 93.22 26.14
CA GLY A 692 -16.03 93.06 27.50
C GLY A 692 -14.59 93.57 27.63
N SER A 693 -14.37 94.38 28.65
CA SER A 693 -13.08 95.01 28.98
C SER A 693 -12.45 94.40 30.24
N GLU A 694 -13.28 93.93 31.17
CA GLU A 694 -12.89 93.21 32.38
C GLU A 694 -13.24 91.71 32.26
N ALA A 695 -12.57 90.86 33.04
CA ALA A 695 -12.71 89.40 32.94
C ALA A 695 -14.09 88.83 33.34
N GLN A 696 -15.00 89.66 33.85
CA GLN A 696 -16.38 89.29 34.19
C GLN A 696 -17.44 89.89 33.24
N ASP A 697 -17.03 90.67 32.24
CA ASP A 697 -17.94 91.22 31.24
C ASP A 697 -18.41 90.14 30.24
N ALA A 698 -19.57 90.34 29.62
CA ALA A 698 -20.05 89.44 28.57
C ALA A 698 -19.25 89.64 27.26
N VAL A 699 -18.67 88.55 26.75
CA VAL A 699 -17.85 88.54 25.53
C VAL A 699 -18.71 88.62 24.27
N THR A 700 -18.34 89.46 23.30
CA THR A 700 -19.07 89.56 22.02
C THR A 700 -18.59 88.51 21.00
N VAL A 701 -19.45 88.15 20.04
CA VAL A 701 -19.12 87.22 18.95
C VAL A 701 -17.88 87.67 18.16
N ARG A 702 -17.63 88.98 18.06
CA ARG A 702 -16.44 89.55 17.40
C ARG A 702 -15.15 89.26 18.16
N GLN A 703 -15.16 89.27 19.50
CA GLN A 703 -14.00 88.90 20.31
C GLN A 703 -13.68 87.39 20.15
N LEU A 704 -14.70 86.54 20.06
CA LEU A 704 -14.53 85.09 19.84
C LEU A 704 -14.00 84.74 18.45
N GLN A 705 -14.47 85.41 17.39
CA GLN A 705 -13.99 85.20 16.01
C GLN A 705 -12.48 85.46 15.88
N ASN A 706 -11.96 86.48 16.56
CA ASN A 706 -10.53 86.78 16.58
C ASN A 706 -9.69 85.68 17.28
N ALA A 707 -10.25 84.98 18.27
CA ALA A 707 -9.57 83.88 18.95
C ALA A 707 -9.56 82.59 18.11
N ILE A 708 -10.66 82.28 17.42
CA ILE A 708 -10.77 81.08 16.55
C ILE A 708 -9.77 81.14 15.39
N GLY A 709 -9.49 82.33 14.84
CA GLY A 709 -8.50 82.54 13.79
C GLY A 709 -7.06 82.15 14.17
N ALA A 710 -6.74 81.96 15.46
CA ALA A 710 -5.42 81.53 15.91
C ALA A 710 -5.27 79.99 16.02
N VAL A 711 -6.37 79.23 16.01
CA VAL A 711 -6.37 77.78 16.28
C VAL A 711 -6.06 76.94 15.02
N THR A 712 -6.11 77.53 13.83
CA THR A 712 -5.94 76.83 12.54
C THR A 712 -4.49 76.67 12.06
N THR A 713 -3.48 76.97 12.88
CA THR A 713 -2.05 76.92 12.45
C THR A 713 -1.08 76.27 13.45
N THR A 714 -0.89 74.95 13.36
CA THR A 714 0.25 74.23 13.98
C THR A 714 0.81 73.12 13.07
N PRO A 715 1.98 73.30 12.43
CA PRO A 715 2.57 72.30 11.55
C PRO A 715 3.64 71.44 12.25
N THR A 716 3.27 70.22 12.66
CA THR A 716 4.15 69.02 12.70
C THR A 716 3.33 67.79 13.10
N LYS A 717 2.81 67.05 12.12
CA LYS A 717 2.21 65.73 12.33
C LYS A 717 3.14 64.66 11.76
N TYR A 718 3.47 63.64 12.55
CA TYR A 718 4.22 62.45 12.08
C TYR A 718 3.33 61.43 11.33
N TYR A 719 2.01 61.61 11.40
CA TYR A 719 1.02 60.79 10.71
C TYR A 719 0.47 61.55 9.50
N HIS A 720 0.80 61.07 8.29
CA HIS A 720 0.31 61.60 7.02
C HIS A 720 -0.56 60.56 6.33
N ALA A 721 -1.87 60.80 6.25
CA ALA A 721 -2.80 60.05 5.40
C ALA A 721 -3.17 60.94 4.20
N ASN A 722 -2.56 60.68 3.04
CA ASN A 722 -2.81 61.46 1.82
C ASN A 722 -4.05 60.90 1.09
N SER A 723 -5.24 61.41 1.42
CA SER A 723 -6.49 61.08 0.73
C SER A 723 -7.44 62.28 0.70
N THR A 724 -8.37 62.25 -0.25
CA THR A 724 -9.48 63.22 -0.39
C THR A 724 -10.85 62.51 -0.38
N GLU A 725 -10.88 61.21 -0.11
CA GLU A 725 -12.12 60.45 0.08
C GLU A 725 -12.66 60.59 1.51
N GLU A 726 -13.77 59.92 1.83
CA GLU A 726 -14.41 59.92 3.15
C GLU A 726 -13.42 59.60 4.29
N ASP A 727 -13.54 60.32 5.39
CA ASP A 727 -12.63 60.22 6.55
C ASP A 727 -12.75 58.86 7.27
N SER A 728 -11.75 58.51 8.07
CA SER A 728 -11.78 57.33 8.93
C SER A 728 -12.78 57.50 10.08
N LEU A 729 -13.58 56.47 10.36
CA LEU A 729 -14.63 56.46 11.37
C LEU A 729 -14.34 55.40 12.46
N ALA A 730 -13.98 55.88 13.65
CA ALA A 730 -13.84 55.10 14.87
C ALA A 730 -15.15 55.16 15.66
N VAL A 731 -15.98 54.11 15.56
CA VAL A 731 -17.30 54.04 16.22
C VAL A 731 -17.23 53.31 17.56
N GLY A 732 -16.46 52.22 17.64
CA GLY A 732 -16.32 51.43 18.86
C GLY A 732 -15.59 52.20 19.97
N THR A 733 -15.91 51.87 21.22
CA THR A 733 -15.24 52.41 22.42
C THR A 733 -13.75 52.06 22.36
N ASP A 734 -12.86 53.00 22.65
CA ASP A 734 -11.40 52.82 22.58
C ASP A 734 -10.86 52.32 21.21
N SER A 735 -11.62 52.52 20.12
CA SER A 735 -11.22 52.09 18.77
C SER A 735 -10.24 53.05 18.08
N LEU A 736 -9.47 52.53 17.11
CA LEU A 736 -8.51 53.29 16.31
C LEU A 736 -8.78 53.09 14.82
N ALA A 737 -9.14 54.17 14.12
CA ALA A 737 -9.37 54.18 12.68
C ALA A 737 -8.34 55.09 11.98
N MET A 738 -7.65 54.57 10.95
CA MET A 738 -6.64 55.32 10.19
C MET A 738 -6.74 55.04 8.69
N GLY A 739 -6.93 56.10 7.90
CA GLY A 739 -6.97 56.06 6.43
C GLY A 739 -8.40 56.06 5.87
N ALA A 740 -8.57 56.61 4.67
CA ALA A 740 -9.90 56.93 4.15
C ALA A 740 -10.82 55.70 4.01
N LYS A 741 -12.12 55.90 4.24
CA LYS A 741 -13.18 54.87 4.28
C LYS A 741 -12.95 53.74 5.29
N THR A 742 -12.00 53.86 6.21
CA THR A 742 -11.82 52.87 7.28
C THR A 742 -12.91 53.05 8.34
N ILE A 743 -13.66 51.98 8.60
CA ILE A 743 -14.76 51.94 9.57
C ILE A 743 -14.43 50.90 10.64
N VAL A 744 -14.45 51.31 11.91
CA VAL A 744 -14.10 50.45 13.05
C VAL A 744 -15.26 50.45 14.04
N ASN A 745 -16.09 49.39 13.99
CA ASN A 745 -17.32 49.30 14.76
C ASN A 745 -17.16 48.61 16.11
N ALA A 746 -16.19 47.70 16.27
CA ALA A 746 -15.97 47.00 17.53
C ALA A 746 -15.23 47.84 18.57
N ASP A 747 -15.57 47.62 19.84
CA ASP A 747 -14.81 48.11 20.98
C ASP A 747 -13.37 47.57 20.94
N ALA A 748 -12.41 48.47 21.20
CA ALA A 748 -10.98 48.28 21.09
C ALA A 748 -10.50 47.69 19.73
N GLY A 749 -11.29 47.89 18.67
CA GLY A 749 -10.93 47.52 17.30
C GLY A 749 -9.89 48.45 16.69
N ILE A 750 -9.11 47.96 15.72
CA ILE A 750 -8.04 48.70 15.04
C ILE A 750 -8.16 48.54 13.52
N GLY A 751 -8.44 49.61 12.80
CA GLY A 751 -8.45 49.65 11.33
C GLY A 751 -7.36 50.59 10.79
N ILE A 752 -6.46 50.09 9.95
CA ILE A 752 -5.36 50.87 9.36
C ILE A 752 -5.24 50.55 7.86
N GLY A 753 -5.66 51.47 7.00
CA GLY A 753 -5.54 51.36 5.55
C GLY A 753 -6.61 52.11 4.77
N LEU A 754 -6.73 51.81 3.49
CA LEU A 754 -7.83 52.29 2.65
C LEU A 754 -9.02 51.33 2.76
N ASN A 755 -10.21 51.84 3.08
CA ASN A 755 -11.46 51.07 3.06
C ASN A 755 -11.39 49.79 3.92
N THR A 756 -10.78 49.86 5.11
CA THR A 756 -10.76 48.72 6.04
C THR A 756 -12.03 48.65 6.87
N LEU A 757 -12.41 47.45 7.32
CA LEU A 757 -13.60 47.26 8.14
C LEU A 757 -13.28 46.38 9.35
N VAL A 758 -13.61 46.85 10.54
CA VAL A 758 -13.74 46.00 11.72
C VAL A 758 -15.23 45.94 12.06
N MET A 759 -15.83 44.74 11.99
CA MET A 759 -17.25 44.53 12.30
C MET A 759 -17.55 44.80 13.78
N ALA A 760 -18.82 45.01 14.14
CA ALA A 760 -19.20 45.46 15.49
C ALA A 760 -18.95 44.40 16.59
N ASP A 761 -19.10 43.14 16.23
CA ASP A 761 -18.87 41.93 17.03
C ASP A 761 -17.40 41.47 17.03
N ALA A 762 -16.54 42.08 16.20
CA ALA A 762 -15.11 41.80 16.15
C ALA A 762 -14.33 42.52 17.27
N ILE A 763 -14.72 42.31 18.54
CA ILE A 763 -14.06 42.86 19.74
C ILE A 763 -12.55 42.59 19.68
N ASN A 764 -11.72 43.62 19.93
CA ASN A 764 -10.26 43.57 19.77
C ASN A 764 -9.77 43.18 18.35
N GLY A 765 -10.63 43.26 17.32
CA GLY A 765 -10.33 42.89 15.94
C GLY A 765 -9.43 43.92 15.25
N ILE A 766 -8.46 43.42 14.48
CA ILE A 766 -7.43 44.26 13.84
C ILE A 766 -7.45 44.04 12.32
N ALA A 767 -7.64 45.10 11.54
CA ALA A 767 -7.61 45.07 10.07
C ALA A 767 -6.53 46.03 9.53
N ILE A 768 -5.51 45.50 8.84
CA ILE A 768 -4.36 46.28 8.36
C ILE A 768 -4.13 46.03 6.86
N GLY A 769 -4.21 47.08 6.05
CA GLY A 769 -4.01 47.07 4.60
C GLY A 769 -5.30 47.25 3.80
N SER A 770 -5.20 47.70 2.54
CA SER A 770 -6.37 48.12 1.75
C SER A 770 -7.44 47.03 1.63
N ASN A 771 -8.69 47.35 1.96
CA ASN A 771 -9.83 46.42 1.94
C ASN A 771 -9.74 45.24 2.93
N ALA A 772 -8.85 45.28 3.92
CA ALA A 772 -8.79 44.27 4.99
C ALA A 772 -10.09 44.30 5.84
N ARG A 773 -10.57 43.12 6.25
CA ARG A 773 -11.76 42.97 7.10
C ARG A 773 -11.53 42.08 8.32
N ALA A 774 -11.65 42.65 9.51
CA ALA A 774 -11.77 41.90 10.75
C ALA A 774 -13.26 41.63 11.02
N ASN A 775 -13.64 40.37 10.81
CA ASN A 775 -15.01 39.87 10.94
C ASN A 775 -15.23 39.11 12.26
N HIS A 776 -14.16 38.78 13.00
CA HIS A 776 -14.21 37.95 14.22
C HIS A 776 -13.44 38.62 15.37
N ALA A 777 -13.88 38.37 16.60
CA ALA A 777 -13.21 38.86 17.80
C ALA A 777 -11.80 38.27 18.00
N ASN A 778 -10.94 39.01 18.72
CA ASN A 778 -9.56 38.67 19.05
C ASN A 778 -8.67 38.29 17.86
N SER A 779 -9.04 38.72 16.64
CA SER A 779 -8.48 38.20 15.39
C SER A 779 -7.98 39.31 14.47
N ILE A 780 -6.99 38.98 13.64
CA ILE A 780 -6.21 39.92 12.85
C ILE A 780 -6.33 39.57 11.36
N ALA A 781 -6.75 40.54 10.55
CA ALA A 781 -6.68 40.51 9.08
C ALA A 781 -5.50 41.38 8.61
N MET A 782 -4.43 40.72 8.18
CA MET A 782 -3.16 41.35 7.78
C MET A 782 -2.96 41.28 6.26
N GLY A 783 -2.83 42.44 5.62
CA GLY A 783 -2.61 42.58 4.17
C GLY A 783 -3.86 42.98 3.38
N ASN A 784 -3.65 43.44 2.15
CA ASN A 784 -4.74 43.91 1.29
C ASN A 784 -5.77 42.79 1.01
N GLY A 785 -7.05 43.09 1.19
CA GLY A 785 -8.16 42.16 0.97
C GLY A 785 -8.26 41.01 1.97
N SER A 786 -7.35 40.92 2.95
CA SER A 786 -7.36 39.84 3.93
C SER A 786 -8.61 39.90 4.79
N GLN A 787 -9.12 38.72 5.16
CA GLN A 787 -10.30 38.56 6.02
C GLN A 787 -10.01 37.52 7.09
N THR A 788 -10.42 37.77 8.32
CA THR A 788 -10.54 36.70 9.33
C THR A 788 -11.72 35.80 8.94
N THR A 789 -11.54 34.48 8.93
CA THR A 789 -12.54 33.50 8.46
C THR A 789 -12.90 32.41 9.48
N ARG A 790 -12.19 32.32 10.62
CA ARG A 790 -12.51 31.42 11.74
C ARG A 790 -12.74 32.11 13.07
N GLY A 791 -11.93 33.10 13.41
CA GLY A 791 -11.91 33.67 14.75
C GLY A 791 -11.31 32.74 15.82
N ALA A 792 -11.65 32.99 17.08
CA ALA A 792 -11.36 32.07 18.19
C ALA A 792 -12.09 30.73 18.02
N GLN A 793 -11.54 29.64 18.56
CA GLN A 793 -12.07 28.28 18.40
C GLN A 793 -12.02 27.53 19.73
N THR A 794 -13.06 26.76 20.05
CA THR A 794 -13.14 25.96 21.28
C THR A 794 -13.26 24.48 20.91
N ASP A 795 -12.46 23.63 21.56
CA ASP A 795 -12.40 22.17 21.37
C ASP A 795 -12.40 21.71 19.89
N TYR A 796 -11.65 22.42 19.05
CA TYR A 796 -11.58 22.13 17.62
C TYR A 796 -10.59 21.01 17.29
N THR A 797 -10.89 20.23 16.24
CA THR A 797 -10.00 19.18 15.74
C THR A 797 -8.85 19.80 14.95
N ALA A 798 -7.70 19.99 15.59
CA ALA A 798 -6.48 20.38 14.90
C ALA A 798 -5.92 19.19 14.09
N TYR A 799 -5.41 19.48 12.89
CA TYR A 799 -4.80 18.45 12.04
C TYR A 799 -3.59 17.82 12.74
N ASN A 800 -3.57 16.49 12.80
CA ASN A 800 -2.48 15.68 13.38
C ASN A 800 -2.25 15.92 14.90
N MET A 801 -3.31 16.25 15.65
CA MET A 801 -3.33 16.30 17.12
C MET A 801 -4.39 15.35 17.67
N ASP A 802 -4.04 14.57 18.71
CA ASP A 802 -4.91 13.51 19.26
C ASP A 802 -5.99 14.03 20.25
N THR A 803 -5.90 15.29 20.68
CA THR A 803 -6.87 15.91 21.61
C THR A 803 -7.46 17.19 21.02
N PRO A 804 -8.72 17.54 21.35
CA PRO A 804 -9.32 18.82 20.99
C PRO A 804 -8.44 20.00 21.43
N GLN A 805 -8.30 20.98 20.54
CA GLN A 805 -7.47 22.17 20.77
C GLN A 805 -8.34 23.41 20.97
N ASN A 806 -7.75 24.43 21.58
CA ASN A 806 -8.41 25.72 21.83
C ASN A 806 -7.56 26.84 21.23
N SER A 807 -8.19 27.80 20.56
CA SER A 807 -7.54 28.99 20.00
C SER A 807 -8.19 30.27 20.52
N VAL A 808 -7.36 31.20 20.98
CA VAL A 808 -7.79 32.51 21.50
C VAL A 808 -8.18 33.51 20.40
N GLY A 809 -7.86 33.22 19.13
CA GLY A 809 -8.10 34.09 17.97
C GLY A 809 -7.41 33.61 16.70
N GLU A 810 -7.64 34.28 15.56
CA GLU A 810 -7.01 33.96 14.28
C GLU A 810 -6.05 35.07 13.81
N PHE A 811 -4.87 34.70 13.31
CA PHE A 811 -4.00 35.60 12.53
C PHE A 811 -4.11 35.25 11.03
N SER A 812 -4.97 35.96 10.32
CA SER A 812 -5.19 35.76 8.89
C SER A 812 -4.30 36.67 8.04
N VAL A 813 -3.55 36.07 7.11
CA VAL A 813 -2.71 36.77 6.12
C VAL A 813 -3.35 36.81 4.72
N GLY A 814 -4.63 36.46 4.60
CA GLY A 814 -5.32 36.38 3.32
C GLY A 814 -6.82 36.22 3.48
N SER A 815 -7.46 35.64 2.47
CA SER A 815 -8.90 35.40 2.37
C SER A 815 -9.15 34.05 1.69
N GLU A 816 -10.42 33.66 1.55
CA GLU A 816 -10.82 32.41 0.88
C GLU A 816 -10.40 32.40 -0.62
N ASP A 817 -10.46 33.56 -1.27
CA ASP A 817 -10.08 33.80 -2.67
C ASP A 817 -8.58 34.13 -2.87
N GLY A 818 -7.78 34.30 -1.81
CA GLY A 818 -6.36 34.60 -1.93
C GLY A 818 -5.55 34.44 -0.64
N GLN A 819 -4.67 33.44 -0.58
CA GLN A 819 -3.77 33.21 0.56
C GLN A 819 -2.37 33.78 0.31
N ARG A 820 -1.60 34.01 1.38
CA ARG A 820 -0.20 34.47 1.31
C ARG A 820 0.76 33.47 1.93
N GLN A 821 1.95 33.37 1.34
CA GLN A 821 3.07 32.65 1.95
C GLN A 821 3.65 33.48 3.11
N ILE A 822 3.95 32.82 4.22
CA ILE A 822 4.75 33.41 5.30
C ILE A 822 6.22 33.08 5.01
N THR A 823 7.00 34.07 4.60
CA THR A 823 8.41 33.89 4.23
C THR A 823 9.35 34.13 5.42
N ASN A 824 10.59 33.67 5.31
CA ASN A 824 11.66 33.92 6.28
C ASN A 824 11.40 33.37 7.71
N VAL A 825 10.48 32.40 7.83
CA VAL A 825 10.19 31.69 9.10
C VAL A 825 11.39 30.85 9.52
N ALA A 826 11.93 31.13 10.70
CA ALA A 826 12.97 30.30 11.33
C ALA A 826 12.42 28.89 11.67
N ALA A 827 13.29 27.94 11.98
CA ALA A 827 12.81 26.63 12.42
C ALA A 827 12.14 26.75 13.80
N GLY A 828 10.89 26.27 13.92
CA GLY A 828 10.18 26.23 15.19
C GLY A 828 10.90 25.34 16.23
N SER A 829 10.82 25.73 17.49
CA SER A 829 11.57 25.14 18.62
C SER A 829 10.67 24.57 19.72
N ALA A 830 9.49 25.17 19.93
CA ALA A 830 8.40 24.66 20.75
C ALA A 830 7.27 24.12 19.87
N ASP A 831 6.40 23.28 20.43
CA ASP A 831 5.28 22.64 19.71
C ASP A 831 4.24 23.65 19.17
N THR A 832 4.24 24.87 19.70
CA THR A 832 3.39 26.00 19.26
C THR A 832 4.07 26.94 18.27
N ASP A 833 5.34 26.71 17.91
CA ASP A 833 6.04 27.52 16.92
C ASP A 833 5.65 27.11 15.48
N ALA A 834 5.69 28.05 14.54
CA ALA A 834 5.43 27.76 13.13
C ALA A 834 6.53 26.87 12.52
N VAL A 835 6.15 25.72 11.96
CA VAL A 835 7.05 24.80 11.24
C VAL A 835 7.36 25.34 9.84
N ASN A 836 8.64 25.33 9.46
CA ASN A 836 9.05 25.74 8.11
C ASN A 836 9.36 24.56 7.17
N VAL A 837 9.55 24.86 5.88
CA VAL A 837 9.80 23.85 4.84
C VAL A 837 11.11 23.07 5.06
N SER A 838 12.11 23.60 5.77
CA SER A 838 13.34 22.84 6.03
C SER A 838 13.13 21.76 7.10
N GLN A 839 12.30 22.01 8.11
CA GLN A 839 11.89 20.99 9.09
C GLN A 839 11.06 19.88 8.42
N LEU A 840 10.07 20.25 7.59
CA LEU A 840 9.27 19.26 6.85
C LEU A 840 10.16 18.38 5.94
N LYS A 841 11.15 18.98 5.25
CA LYS A 841 12.10 18.24 4.41
C LYS A 841 13.00 17.25 5.18
N VAL A 842 13.21 17.44 6.48
CA VAL A 842 13.91 16.43 7.31
C VAL A 842 13.03 15.19 7.46
N THR A 843 11.74 15.37 7.70
CA THR A 843 10.75 14.28 7.72
C THR A 843 10.64 13.61 6.36
N ASP A 844 10.49 14.37 5.26
CA ASP A 844 10.43 13.81 3.90
C ASP A 844 11.68 12.97 3.57
N ALA A 845 12.88 13.43 3.97
CA ALA A 845 14.12 12.70 3.77
C ALA A 845 14.24 11.44 4.64
N GLN A 846 13.51 11.34 5.76
CA GLN A 846 13.38 10.10 6.53
C GLN A 846 12.33 9.17 5.92
N VAL A 847 11.17 9.71 5.50
CA VAL A 847 10.12 8.94 4.81
C VAL A 847 10.66 8.34 3.52
N SER A 848 11.35 9.10 2.68
CA SER A 848 11.99 8.61 1.44
C SER A 848 12.99 7.47 1.70
N ARG A 849 13.79 7.55 2.78
CA ARG A 849 14.68 6.46 3.21
C ARG A 849 13.90 5.23 3.70
N ASN A 850 12.79 5.44 4.41
CA ASN A 850 11.92 4.35 4.84
C ASN A 850 11.25 3.67 3.63
N THR A 851 10.72 4.44 2.67
CA THR A 851 10.15 3.93 1.41
C THR A 851 11.16 3.09 0.65
N GLN A 852 12.40 3.57 0.46
CA GLN A 852 13.45 2.78 -0.19
C GLN A 852 13.79 1.52 0.61
N SER A 853 13.80 1.59 1.94
CA SER A 853 14.05 0.42 2.80
C SER A 853 12.94 -0.62 2.68
N ILE A 854 11.67 -0.19 2.57
CA ILE A 854 10.51 -1.05 2.31
C ILE A 854 10.61 -1.69 0.93
N THR A 855 10.97 -0.94 -0.12
CA THR A 855 11.22 -1.51 -1.46
C THR A 855 12.31 -2.58 -1.42
N ASN A 856 13.42 -2.32 -0.72
CA ASN A 856 14.51 -3.29 -0.56
C ASN A 856 14.05 -4.54 0.21
N LEU A 857 13.25 -4.37 1.27
CA LEU A 857 12.67 -5.47 2.04
C LEU A 857 11.70 -6.29 1.19
N ASN A 858 10.85 -5.67 0.37
CA ASN A 858 9.93 -6.37 -0.53
C ASN A 858 10.70 -7.26 -1.52
N THR A 859 11.82 -6.77 -2.08
CA THR A 859 12.71 -7.59 -2.92
C THR A 859 13.36 -8.73 -2.11
N GLN A 860 13.78 -8.49 -0.86
CA GLN A 860 14.34 -9.54 0.00
C GLN A 860 13.31 -10.62 0.36
N VAL A 861 12.06 -10.23 0.67
CA VAL A 861 10.95 -11.14 0.97
C VAL A 861 10.59 -11.96 -0.27
N SER A 862 10.44 -11.34 -1.44
CA SER A 862 10.17 -12.07 -2.70
C SER A 862 11.29 -13.06 -3.07
N ASN A 863 12.56 -12.70 -2.83
CA ASN A 863 13.69 -13.60 -3.00
C ASN A 863 13.71 -14.75 -1.95
N LEU A 864 13.28 -14.49 -0.72
CA LEU A 864 13.16 -15.52 0.31
C LEU A 864 12.01 -16.48 0.01
N ASP A 865 10.84 -15.95 -0.35
CA ASP A 865 9.67 -16.68 -0.82
C ASP A 865 10.04 -17.62 -1.97
N THR A 866 10.60 -17.09 -3.07
CA THR A 866 11.12 -17.88 -4.19
C THR A 866 12.10 -18.97 -3.76
N ARG A 867 12.97 -18.71 -2.77
CA ARG A 867 13.92 -19.70 -2.25
C ARG A 867 13.27 -20.77 -1.39
N VAL A 868 12.25 -20.42 -0.60
CA VAL A 868 11.45 -21.35 0.20
C VAL A 868 10.64 -22.26 -0.72
N THR A 869 9.90 -21.68 -1.67
CA THR A 869 9.14 -22.42 -2.70
C THR A 869 10.03 -23.39 -3.50
N ASN A 870 11.26 -23.00 -3.84
CA ASN A 870 12.22 -23.90 -4.51
C ASN A 870 12.72 -25.04 -3.61
N ILE A 871 12.84 -24.82 -2.30
CA ILE A 871 13.17 -25.86 -1.32
C ILE A 871 11.98 -26.80 -1.13
N GLU A 872 10.77 -26.26 -1.01
CA GLU A 872 9.52 -27.01 -0.88
C GLU A 872 9.25 -27.87 -2.12
N ASN A 873 9.35 -27.31 -3.33
CA ASN A 873 9.24 -28.07 -4.58
C ASN A 873 10.36 -29.12 -4.74
N GLY A 874 11.53 -28.89 -4.15
CA GLY A 874 12.67 -29.81 -4.21
C GLY A 874 12.62 -30.96 -3.19
N ILE A 875 11.92 -30.78 -2.07
CA ILE A 875 11.95 -31.67 -0.89
C ILE A 875 10.57 -32.23 -0.51
N GLY A 876 9.47 -31.56 -0.88
CA GLY A 876 8.09 -31.86 -0.43
C GLY A 876 7.73 -33.33 -0.59
N ASP A 877 7.79 -33.84 -1.83
CA ASP A 877 7.60 -35.27 -2.16
C ASP A 877 8.47 -36.21 -1.31
N ILE A 878 9.70 -35.82 -0.99
CA ILE A 878 10.66 -36.66 -0.26
C ILE A 878 10.21 -36.84 1.19
N VAL A 879 9.69 -35.78 1.80
CA VAL A 879 9.18 -35.81 3.19
C VAL A 879 7.82 -36.51 3.25
N THR A 880 6.90 -36.23 2.33
CA THR A 880 5.54 -36.79 2.37
C THR A 880 5.47 -38.26 1.96
N THR A 881 6.32 -38.71 1.03
CA THR A 881 6.32 -40.10 0.51
C THR A 881 7.48 -40.96 1.04
N GLY A 882 8.35 -40.40 1.89
CA GLY A 882 9.60 -41.03 2.33
C GLY A 882 10.55 -41.41 1.19
N SER A 883 10.34 -40.87 -0.02
CA SER A 883 10.92 -41.38 -1.26
C SER A 883 11.64 -40.31 -2.06
N THR A 884 12.84 -40.64 -2.54
CA THR A 884 13.55 -39.80 -3.50
C THR A 884 13.15 -40.14 -4.94
N LYS A 885 13.75 -39.44 -5.92
CA LYS A 885 13.60 -39.77 -7.35
C LYS A 885 13.96 -41.22 -7.71
N TYR A 886 14.93 -41.81 -7.01
CA TYR A 886 15.49 -43.14 -7.35
C TYR A 886 15.21 -44.22 -6.29
N PHE A 887 14.87 -43.82 -5.07
CA PHE A 887 14.41 -44.72 -4.00
C PHE A 887 12.93 -44.42 -3.77
N LYS A 888 12.06 -45.17 -4.46
CA LYS A 888 10.60 -45.01 -4.43
C LYS A 888 9.94 -46.15 -3.65
N THR A 889 9.09 -45.80 -2.69
CA THR A 889 8.07 -46.68 -2.12
C THR A 889 6.68 -46.10 -2.40
N ASN A 890 5.66 -46.96 -2.50
CA ASN A 890 4.26 -46.54 -2.60
C ASN A 890 3.50 -47.20 -1.46
N THR A 891 3.28 -46.46 -0.38
CA THR A 891 2.67 -46.99 0.84
C THR A 891 2.24 -45.88 1.79
N ASP A 892 1.20 -46.19 2.56
CA ASP A 892 0.59 -45.49 3.68
C ASP A 892 0.89 -46.17 5.04
N GLY A 893 1.68 -47.25 5.04
CA GLY A 893 2.02 -48.02 6.23
C GLY A 893 3.11 -47.36 7.09
N ALA A 894 3.31 -47.89 8.29
CA ALA A 894 4.30 -47.40 9.25
C ALA A 894 5.74 -47.37 8.71
N ASP A 895 6.59 -46.54 9.32
CA ASP A 895 8.00 -46.37 8.95
C ASP A 895 8.80 -47.69 8.92
N ALA A 896 9.86 -47.69 8.10
CA ALA A 896 10.87 -48.75 8.11
C ALA A 896 11.78 -48.63 9.34
N ASN A 897 12.11 -49.76 9.97
CA ASN A 897 12.86 -49.81 11.23
C ASN A 897 14.17 -50.61 11.09
N ALA A 898 15.28 -49.90 10.94
CA ALA A 898 16.64 -50.46 10.99
C ALA A 898 17.11 -50.53 12.46
N GLN A 899 16.69 -51.57 13.17
CA GLN A 899 16.91 -51.74 14.61
C GLN A 899 18.28 -52.36 14.93
N GLY A 900 18.77 -53.26 14.10
CA GLY A 900 20.08 -53.89 14.27
C GLY A 900 21.23 -52.95 13.93
N ALA A 901 22.41 -53.16 14.53
CA ALA A 901 23.62 -52.44 14.13
C ALA A 901 23.97 -52.74 12.66
N ASP A 902 24.36 -51.71 11.91
CA ASP A 902 24.63 -51.77 10.46
C ASP A 902 23.49 -52.39 9.62
N SER A 903 22.25 -52.35 10.11
CA SER A 903 21.08 -52.90 9.42
C SER A 903 20.44 -51.92 8.44
N VAL A 904 19.67 -52.45 7.49
CA VAL A 904 18.96 -51.66 6.46
C VAL A 904 17.52 -52.16 6.32
N ALA A 905 16.54 -51.27 6.51
CA ALA A 905 15.12 -51.56 6.34
C ALA A 905 14.55 -50.72 5.19
N ILE A 906 13.90 -51.37 4.22
CA ILE A 906 13.39 -50.74 2.99
C ILE A 906 11.94 -51.17 2.75
N GLY A 907 11.02 -50.20 2.79
CA GLY A 907 9.58 -50.40 2.66
C GLY A 907 8.86 -50.30 4.01
N SER A 908 7.58 -49.92 3.98
CA SER A 908 6.76 -49.74 5.19
C SER A 908 6.69 -50.97 6.07
N GLY A 909 6.73 -50.78 7.39
CA GLY A 909 6.67 -51.85 8.38
C GLY A 909 7.79 -52.88 8.28
N SER A 910 8.84 -52.63 7.49
CA SER A 910 10.01 -53.51 7.44
C SER A 910 10.85 -53.35 8.71
N ILE A 911 11.35 -54.46 9.25
CA ILE A 911 12.10 -54.50 10.50
C ILE A 911 13.38 -55.30 10.28
N ALA A 912 14.52 -54.60 10.21
CA ALA A 912 15.83 -55.24 10.21
C ALA A 912 16.34 -55.28 11.66
N ALA A 913 16.05 -56.38 12.36
CA ALA A 913 16.25 -56.50 13.81
C ALA A 913 17.68 -56.94 14.19
N ALA A 914 18.37 -57.66 13.30
CA ALA A 914 19.69 -58.23 13.57
C ALA A 914 20.86 -57.45 12.96
N GLU A 915 22.07 -57.70 13.45
CA GLU A 915 23.30 -57.05 13.00
C GLU A 915 23.61 -57.35 11.53
N ASN A 916 24.01 -56.32 10.77
CA ASN A 916 24.36 -56.41 9.34
C ASN A 916 23.25 -57.11 8.50
N SER A 917 21.98 -56.89 8.86
CA SER A 917 20.83 -57.51 8.21
C SER A 917 20.06 -56.53 7.32
N VAL A 918 19.41 -57.04 6.28
CA VAL A 918 18.62 -56.23 5.34
C VAL A 918 17.18 -56.76 5.26
N ALA A 919 16.21 -55.93 5.64
CA ALA A 919 14.78 -56.20 5.45
C ALA A 919 14.28 -55.47 4.20
N LEU A 920 14.10 -56.21 3.10
CA LEU A 920 13.81 -55.66 1.77
C LEU A 920 12.35 -55.92 1.36
N GLY A 921 11.55 -54.85 1.30
CA GLY A 921 10.13 -54.85 0.94
C GLY A 921 9.21 -54.63 2.15
N THR A 922 8.00 -54.13 1.90
CA THR A 922 6.97 -53.87 2.92
C THR A 922 6.74 -55.08 3.84
N ASN A 923 6.70 -54.86 5.15
CA ASN A 923 6.53 -55.89 6.19
C ASN A 923 7.57 -57.03 6.16
N SER A 924 8.73 -56.84 5.53
CA SER A 924 9.85 -57.79 5.62
C SER A 924 10.51 -57.72 7.00
N VAL A 925 10.90 -58.87 7.55
CA VAL A 925 11.58 -58.99 8.84
C VAL A 925 12.90 -59.72 8.64
N ALA A 926 14.01 -59.11 9.06
CA ALA A 926 15.33 -59.72 9.08
C ALA A 926 15.82 -59.84 10.53
N ASP A 927 15.56 -60.99 11.14
CA ASP A 927 15.80 -61.31 12.56
C ASP A 927 17.06 -62.18 12.79
N GLU A 928 17.78 -62.53 11.73
CA GLU A 928 19.07 -63.23 11.78
C GLU A 928 20.22 -62.36 11.25
N ALA A 929 21.39 -62.40 11.91
CA ALA A 929 22.53 -61.55 11.57
C ALA A 929 23.18 -61.94 10.23
N ASN A 930 23.64 -60.96 9.46
CA ASN A 930 24.24 -61.14 8.12
C ASN A 930 23.28 -61.75 7.08
N THR A 931 21.97 -61.51 7.20
CA THR A 931 20.95 -62.01 6.27
C THR A 931 20.28 -60.91 5.45
N VAL A 932 19.78 -61.27 4.26
CA VAL A 932 18.88 -60.43 3.46
C VAL A 932 17.51 -61.10 3.41
N SER A 933 16.56 -60.57 4.16
CA SER A 933 15.18 -61.04 4.16
C SER A 933 14.35 -60.28 3.15
N VAL A 934 13.62 -61.02 2.30
CA VAL A 934 12.68 -60.48 1.31
C VAL A 934 11.22 -60.61 1.76
N GLY A 935 10.96 -60.98 3.01
CA GLY A 935 9.61 -61.19 3.54
C GLY A 935 9.60 -61.47 5.04
N SER A 936 8.63 -62.24 5.52
CA SER A 936 8.52 -62.66 6.92
C SER A 936 8.21 -64.16 7.02
N SER A 937 8.10 -64.68 8.24
CA SER A 937 7.60 -66.05 8.50
C SER A 937 6.14 -66.26 8.06
N THR A 938 5.34 -65.18 7.95
CA THR A 938 3.93 -65.23 7.51
C THR A 938 3.72 -64.86 6.05
N GLN A 939 4.64 -64.12 5.44
CA GLN A 939 4.57 -63.71 4.03
C GLN A 939 5.96 -63.69 3.37
N GLN A 940 6.30 -64.78 2.68
CA GLN A 940 7.54 -64.85 1.89
C GLN A 940 7.37 -64.17 0.52
N ARG A 941 8.49 -63.83 -0.14
CA ARG A 941 8.52 -63.40 -1.54
C ARG A 941 9.40 -64.30 -2.38
N ARG A 942 9.00 -64.52 -3.64
CA ARG A 942 9.86 -65.15 -4.65
C ARG A 942 10.86 -64.12 -5.15
N ILE A 943 12.14 -64.51 -5.22
CA ILE A 943 13.15 -63.74 -5.96
C ILE A 943 13.04 -64.14 -7.43
N THR A 944 12.66 -63.19 -8.29
CA THR A 944 12.43 -63.43 -9.73
C THR A 944 13.61 -62.91 -10.56
N ASN A 945 13.69 -63.34 -11.83
CA ASN A 945 14.75 -62.94 -12.77
C ASN A 945 16.19 -63.25 -12.31
N VAL A 946 16.35 -64.22 -11.40
CA VAL A 946 17.66 -64.72 -10.96
C VAL A 946 18.34 -65.45 -12.12
N ALA A 947 19.48 -64.92 -12.57
CA ALA A 947 20.33 -65.56 -13.56
C ALA A 947 20.84 -66.93 -13.07
N ALA A 948 21.37 -67.76 -13.98
CA ALA A 948 21.99 -69.00 -13.55
C ALA A 948 23.28 -68.70 -12.77
N GLY A 949 23.35 -69.12 -11.50
CA GLY A 949 24.53 -68.92 -10.66
C GLY A 949 25.76 -69.65 -11.21
N VAL A 950 26.92 -68.99 -11.17
CA VAL A 950 28.18 -69.47 -11.75
C VAL A 950 29.22 -69.75 -10.66
N ASN A 951 29.34 -68.86 -9.69
CA ASN A 951 30.22 -69.03 -8.54
C ASN A 951 29.52 -69.86 -7.45
N ASN A 952 30.31 -70.47 -6.55
CA ASN A 952 29.79 -71.28 -5.43
C ASN A 952 28.85 -70.52 -4.47
N THR A 953 28.90 -69.19 -4.46
CA THR A 953 28.10 -68.30 -3.61
C THR A 953 26.94 -67.62 -4.35
N ASP A 954 26.75 -67.91 -5.64
CA ASP A 954 25.64 -67.35 -6.41
C ASP A 954 24.35 -68.12 -6.11
N ALA A 955 23.20 -67.44 -6.18
CA ALA A 955 21.90 -68.08 -6.01
C ALA A 955 21.58 -69.03 -7.20
N VAL A 956 21.13 -70.25 -6.88
CA VAL A 956 20.70 -71.23 -7.88
C VAL A 956 19.27 -70.93 -8.31
N ASN A 957 19.01 -70.83 -9.62
CA ASN A 957 17.66 -70.65 -10.14
C ASN A 957 16.95 -71.98 -10.45
N VAL A 958 15.62 -71.93 -10.63
CA VAL A 958 14.79 -73.13 -10.88
C VAL A 958 15.20 -73.88 -12.15
N ALA A 959 15.75 -73.19 -13.17
CA ALA A 959 16.20 -73.84 -14.39
C ALA A 959 17.46 -74.70 -14.15
N GLN A 960 18.41 -74.22 -13.33
CA GLN A 960 19.57 -75.01 -12.90
C GLN A 960 19.17 -76.22 -12.05
N LEU A 961 18.23 -76.04 -11.12
CA LEU A 961 17.71 -77.15 -10.30
C LEU A 961 17.06 -78.22 -11.18
N LYS A 962 16.19 -77.83 -12.12
CA LYS A 962 15.56 -78.76 -13.08
C LYS A 962 16.57 -79.43 -14.01
N ALA A 963 17.61 -78.73 -14.45
CA ALA A 963 18.68 -79.31 -15.26
C ALA A 963 19.52 -80.33 -14.46
N SER A 964 19.76 -80.08 -13.17
CA SER A 964 20.41 -81.03 -12.26
C SER A 964 19.52 -82.24 -11.96
N GLU A 965 18.21 -82.04 -11.84
CA GLU A 965 17.23 -83.10 -11.59
C GLU A 965 17.05 -84.02 -12.81
N ALA A 966 17.02 -83.47 -14.02
CA ALA A 966 16.84 -84.22 -15.27
C ALA A 966 17.96 -85.26 -15.54
N GLY A 967 19.14 -85.10 -14.92
CA GLY A 967 20.23 -86.09 -14.96
C GLY A 967 20.25 -87.07 -13.78
N SER A 968 19.34 -86.94 -12.82
CA SER A 968 19.30 -87.75 -11.60
C SER A 968 18.54 -89.06 -11.80
N VAL A 969 19.19 -90.20 -11.58
CA VAL A 969 18.50 -91.49 -11.44
C VAL A 969 17.79 -91.50 -10.09
N ARG A 970 16.46 -91.61 -10.10
CA ARG A 970 15.61 -91.53 -8.91
C ARG A 970 14.63 -92.69 -8.84
N TYR A 971 14.32 -93.12 -7.63
CA TYR A 971 13.14 -93.93 -7.34
C TYR A 971 11.88 -93.04 -7.37
N GLU A 972 10.73 -93.64 -7.65
CA GLU A 972 9.46 -92.91 -7.56
C GLU A 972 9.17 -92.50 -6.10
N THR A 973 8.61 -91.31 -5.92
CA THR A 973 8.16 -90.79 -4.63
C THR A 973 6.64 -90.87 -4.62
N ASN A 974 6.09 -91.57 -3.62
CA ASN A 974 4.65 -91.75 -3.44
C ASN A 974 3.97 -90.44 -3.01
N ALA A 975 2.64 -90.39 -3.10
CA ALA A 975 1.86 -89.21 -2.74
C ALA A 975 1.96 -88.81 -1.25
N ASP A 976 2.42 -89.70 -0.37
CA ASP A 976 2.69 -89.46 1.06
C ASP A 976 4.12 -88.95 1.35
N GLY A 977 4.96 -88.80 0.31
CA GLY A 977 6.37 -88.41 0.43
C GLY A 977 7.34 -89.57 0.69
N SER A 978 6.87 -90.82 0.81
CA SER A 978 7.73 -92.00 0.92
C SER A 978 8.38 -92.38 -0.42
N VAL A 979 9.57 -92.98 -0.39
CA VAL A 979 10.31 -93.39 -1.60
C VAL A 979 10.10 -94.87 -1.88
N ASN A 980 9.67 -95.21 -3.09
CA ASN A 980 9.44 -96.59 -3.51
C ASN A 980 10.74 -97.26 -4.00
N TYR A 981 11.46 -97.91 -3.09
CA TYR A 981 12.69 -98.65 -3.42
C TYR A 981 12.47 -100.00 -4.12
N SER A 982 11.22 -100.48 -4.28
CA SER A 982 10.95 -101.82 -4.84
C SER A 982 11.11 -101.90 -6.36
N VAL A 983 11.04 -100.77 -7.06
CA VAL A 983 11.20 -100.67 -8.51
C VAL A 983 12.04 -99.44 -8.85
N LEU A 984 13.09 -99.63 -9.66
CA LEU A 984 13.85 -98.53 -10.24
C LEU A 984 13.54 -98.44 -11.74
N ASN A 985 12.62 -97.56 -12.09
CA ASN A 985 12.25 -97.30 -13.49
C ASN A 985 13.38 -96.52 -14.18
N LEU A 986 13.99 -97.15 -15.19
CA LEU A 986 14.98 -96.53 -16.08
C LEU A 986 14.34 -96.26 -17.45
N GLY A 987 14.83 -95.26 -18.16
CA GLY A 987 14.34 -94.89 -19.50
C GLY A 987 14.29 -93.39 -19.70
N ASP A 988 13.59 -92.97 -20.75
CA ASP A 988 13.28 -91.57 -21.06
C ASP A 988 11.88 -91.12 -20.56
N GLY A 989 11.17 -92.01 -19.85
CA GLY A 989 9.79 -91.78 -19.38
C GLY A 989 8.71 -91.91 -20.46
N SER A 990 9.08 -92.14 -21.72
CA SER A 990 8.18 -92.27 -22.87
C SER A 990 8.09 -93.70 -23.46
N GLY A 991 8.73 -94.66 -22.81
CA GLY A 991 8.82 -96.07 -23.22
C GLY A 991 10.19 -96.48 -23.77
N GLY A 992 11.14 -95.56 -23.91
CA GLY A 992 12.54 -95.89 -24.20
C GLY A 992 13.24 -96.55 -23.01
N THR A 993 14.23 -97.41 -23.28
CA THR A 993 14.98 -98.16 -22.25
C THR A 993 16.42 -97.67 -22.11
N THR A 994 16.97 -97.67 -20.90
CA THR A 994 18.37 -97.30 -20.65
C THR A 994 19.27 -98.52 -20.61
N ARG A 995 20.31 -98.55 -21.46
CA ARG A 995 21.38 -99.55 -21.36
C ARG A 995 22.31 -99.20 -20.19
N ILE A 996 22.25 -99.97 -19.10
CA ILE A 996 23.16 -99.83 -17.96
C ILE A 996 24.58 -100.24 -18.40
N GLY A 997 25.49 -99.28 -18.47
CA GLY A 997 26.91 -99.51 -18.72
C GLY A 997 27.68 -99.86 -17.44
N ASN A 998 28.90 -100.37 -17.59
CA ASN A 998 29.82 -100.65 -16.48
C ASN A 998 29.29 -101.61 -15.39
N VAL A 999 28.30 -102.45 -15.72
CA VAL A 999 27.80 -103.51 -14.84
C VAL A 999 28.87 -104.60 -14.68
N SER A 1000 29.36 -104.77 -13.45
CA SER A 1000 30.31 -105.83 -13.09
C SER A 1000 29.69 -107.23 -13.27
N ALA A 1001 30.51 -108.27 -13.24
CA ALA A 1001 29.97 -109.62 -13.27
C ALA A 1001 29.23 -109.90 -11.95
N ALA A 1002 27.97 -110.35 -12.03
CA ALA A 1002 27.18 -110.78 -10.88
C ALA A 1002 27.92 -111.86 -10.08
N VAL A 1003 27.98 -111.70 -8.75
CA VAL A 1003 28.60 -112.64 -7.81
C VAL A 1003 27.55 -113.28 -6.91
N ASN A 1004 26.57 -112.51 -6.45
CA ASN A 1004 25.40 -112.98 -5.71
C ASN A 1004 24.21 -113.19 -6.66
N ASP A 1005 23.26 -114.04 -6.24
CA ASP A 1005 22.05 -114.37 -7.02
C ASP A 1005 21.16 -113.15 -7.35
N THR A 1006 21.26 -112.07 -6.57
CA THR A 1006 20.51 -110.81 -6.75
C THR A 1006 21.29 -109.72 -7.47
N ASP A 1007 22.55 -109.96 -7.87
CA ASP A 1007 23.34 -108.99 -8.63
C ASP A 1007 22.88 -108.95 -10.10
N ALA A 1008 23.00 -107.78 -10.74
CA ALA A 1008 22.67 -107.65 -12.16
C ALA A 1008 23.68 -108.40 -13.05
N VAL A 1009 23.22 -109.43 -13.77
CA VAL A 1009 24.04 -110.25 -14.68
C VAL A 1009 24.48 -109.42 -15.89
N ASN A 1010 25.77 -109.46 -16.23
CA ASN A 1010 26.29 -108.72 -17.39
C ASN A 1010 26.35 -109.57 -18.67
N TYR A 1011 26.48 -108.91 -19.82
CA TYR A 1011 26.44 -109.57 -21.14
C TYR A 1011 27.60 -110.56 -21.38
N ALA A 1012 28.70 -110.46 -20.64
CA ALA A 1012 29.79 -111.43 -20.74
C ALA A 1012 29.45 -112.75 -20.04
N GLN A 1013 28.72 -112.69 -18.92
CA GLN A 1013 28.21 -113.88 -18.22
C GLN A 1013 27.15 -114.60 -19.04
N LEU A 1014 26.18 -113.87 -19.61
CA LEU A 1014 25.12 -114.47 -20.42
C LEU A 1014 25.67 -115.22 -21.65
N LYS A 1015 26.68 -114.67 -22.33
CA LYS A 1015 27.34 -115.37 -23.44
C LYS A 1015 28.02 -116.67 -22.99
N ARG A 1016 28.70 -116.64 -21.84
CA ARG A 1016 29.36 -117.82 -21.26
C ARG A 1016 28.36 -118.94 -20.95
N SER A 1017 27.20 -118.61 -20.35
CA SER A 1017 26.16 -119.62 -20.08
C SER A 1017 25.56 -120.24 -21.35
N VAL A 1018 25.53 -119.51 -22.47
CA VAL A 1018 25.08 -120.04 -23.76
C VAL A 1018 26.14 -120.95 -24.40
N GLU A 1019 27.43 -120.62 -24.26
CA GLU A 1019 28.54 -121.48 -24.68
C GLU A 1019 28.56 -122.81 -23.91
N GLU A 1020 28.27 -122.78 -22.61
CA GLU A 1020 28.12 -123.96 -21.75
C GLU A 1020 26.92 -124.84 -22.19
N ALA A 1021 25.77 -124.24 -22.52
CA ALA A 1021 24.58 -124.96 -22.98
C ALA A 1021 24.75 -125.62 -24.37
N ASN A 1022 25.47 -124.98 -25.30
CA ASN A 1022 25.78 -125.57 -26.60
C ASN A 1022 26.67 -126.81 -26.44
N THR A 1023 27.70 -126.72 -25.58
CA THR A 1023 28.62 -127.84 -25.27
C THR A 1023 27.88 -129.08 -24.76
N TYR A 1024 26.84 -128.90 -23.94
CA TYR A 1024 25.98 -130.00 -23.46
C TYR A 1024 25.16 -130.66 -24.59
N THR A 1025 24.72 -129.88 -25.59
CA THR A 1025 23.91 -130.36 -26.71
C THR A 1025 24.72 -131.24 -27.66
N ASP A 1026 25.95 -130.83 -27.99
CA ASP A 1026 26.86 -131.59 -28.85
C ASP A 1026 27.21 -132.96 -28.27
N GLN A 1027 27.38 -133.04 -26.94
CA GLN A 1027 27.63 -134.30 -26.23
C GLN A 1027 26.52 -135.33 -26.44
N LYS A 1028 25.24 -134.90 -26.48
CA LYS A 1028 24.10 -135.83 -26.61
C LYS A 1028 23.86 -136.34 -28.02
N MET A 1029 24.20 -135.56 -29.04
CA MET A 1029 24.09 -136.00 -30.44
C MET A 1029 25.11 -137.11 -30.79
N GLY A 1030 26.28 -137.12 -30.15
CA GLY A 1030 27.30 -138.16 -30.33
C GLY A 1030 26.84 -139.57 -29.90
N GLU A 1031 26.09 -139.68 -28.79
CA GLU A 1031 25.61 -140.97 -28.25
C GLU A 1031 24.59 -141.67 -29.17
N MET A 1032 23.84 -140.91 -29.98
CA MET A 1032 22.76 -141.44 -30.81
C MET A 1032 23.27 -142.18 -32.05
N ASN A 1033 24.36 -141.68 -32.66
CA ASN A 1033 24.93 -142.21 -33.90
C ASN A 1033 25.47 -143.65 -33.74
N SER A 1034 26.01 -144.01 -32.57
CA SER A 1034 26.56 -145.34 -32.30
C SER A 1034 25.50 -146.44 -32.19
N LYS A 1035 24.25 -146.12 -31.83
CA LYS A 1035 23.18 -147.13 -31.71
C LYS A 1035 22.67 -147.65 -33.06
N ILE A 1036 22.71 -146.83 -34.11
CA ILE A 1036 22.10 -147.15 -35.41
C ILE A 1036 22.89 -148.27 -36.13
N LYS A 1037 24.22 -148.21 -36.13
CA LYS A 1037 25.09 -149.24 -36.75
C LYS A 1037 24.93 -150.64 -36.16
N GLY A 1038 24.44 -150.77 -34.93
CA GLY A 1038 24.22 -152.08 -34.29
C GLY A 1038 23.02 -152.86 -34.85
N VAL A 1039 22.09 -152.20 -35.53
CA VAL A 1039 20.84 -152.80 -36.02
C VAL A 1039 21.01 -153.41 -37.43
N GLU A 1040 21.73 -152.72 -38.31
CA GLU A 1040 21.91 -153.14 -39.71
C GLU A 1040 22.59 -154.52 -39.86
N ASN A 1041 23.58 -154.80 -39.01
CA ASN A 1041 24.35 -156.06 -39.05
C ASN A 1041 23.47 -157.28 -38.69
N LYS A 1042 22.54 -157.15 -37.73
CA LYS A 1042 21.68 -158.26 -37.31
C LYS A 1042 20.62 -158.65 -38.36
N MET A 1043 20.09 -157.68 -39.10
CA MET A 1043 19.09 -157.98 -40.14
C MET A 1043 19.69 -158.75 -41.32
N SER A 1044 20.97 -158.51 -41.65
CA SER A 1044 21.65 -159.17 -42.77
C SER A 1044 21.84 -160.68 -42.54
N GLY A 1045 22.15 -161.10 -41.31
CA GLY A 1045 22.32 -162.51 -40.95
C GLY A 1045 21.04 -163.35 -40.99
N GLY A 1046 19.87 -162.75 -40.74
CA GLY A 1046 18.58 -163.44 -40.80
C GLY A 1046 18.19 -163.85 -42.24
N ILE A 1047 18.46 -162.99 -43.22
CA ILE A 1047 18.11 -163.21 -44.63
C ILE A 1047 18.90 -164.39 -45.22
N ALA A 1048 20.19 -164.52 -44.87
CA ALA A 1048 21.03 -165.64 -45.31
C ALA A 1048 20.44 -167.01 -44.91
N SER A 1049 19.89 -167.11 -43.68
CA SER A 1049 19.25 -168.36 -43.18
C SER A 1049 17.97 -168.72 -43.92
N ALA A 1050 17.14 -167.74 -44.27
CA ALA A 1050 15.90 -167.97 -45.01
C ALA A 1050 16.18 -168.55 -46.42
N MET A 1051 17.19 -168.03 -47.12
CA MET A 1051 17.59 -168.57 -48.43
C MET A 1051 18.11 -170.01 -48.34
N ALA A 1052 18.85 -170.35 -47.28
CA ALA A 1052 19.35 -171.71 -47.08
C ALA A 1052 18.19 -172.73 -46.90
N MET A 1053 17.14 -172.40 -46.15
CA MET A 1053 15.99 -173.30 -45.98
C MET A 1053 15.17 -173.53 -47.25
N ALA A 1054 15.01 -172.49 -48.09
CA ALA A 1054 14.19 -172.57 -49.30
C ALA A 1054 14.75 -173.57 -50.34
N GLY A 1055 16.06 -173.85 -50.31
CA GLY A 1055 16.75 -174.74 -51.25
C GLY A 1055 16.59 -176.25 -51.00
N LEU A 1056 15.81 -176.69 -50.00
CA LEU A 1056 15.74 -178.09 -49.58
C LEU A 1056 14.72 -178.93 -50.40
N PRO A 1057 15.16 -179.91 -51.24
CA PRO A 1057 14.28 -180.77 -52.03
C PRO A 1057 13.47 -181.76 -51.16
N GLN A 1058 12.39 -182.32 -51.74
CA GLN A 1058 11.40 -183.13 -51.04
C GLN A 1058 11.07 -184.46 -51.73
N ALA A 1059 10.67 -185.47 -50.96
CA ALA A 1059 10.18 -186.76 -51.46
C ALA A 1059 8.80 -186.65 -52.13
N TYR A 1060 8.52 -187.56 -53.08
CA TYR A 1060 7.34 -187.52 -53.96
C TYR A 1060 6.74 -188.90 -54.30
N ALA A 1061 7.15 -189.97 -53.60
CA ALA A 1061 6.62 -191.33 -53.80
C ALA A 1061 5.99 -191.85 -52.49
N PRO A 1062 4.83 -192.55 -52.54
CA PRO A 1062 4.18 -193.09 -51.34
C PRO A 1062 5.10 -194.00 -50.53
N GLY A 1063 5.21 -193.76 -49.22
CA GLY A 1063 6.06 -194.52 -48.31
C GLY A 1063 7.56 -194.17 -48.33
N ALA A 1064 7.98 -193.13 -49.06
CA ALA A 1064 9.39 -192.75 -49.19
C ALA A 1064 9.82 -191.62 -48.22
N ASN A 1065 11.06 -191.71 -47.72
CA ASN A 1065 11.73 -190.74 -46.85
C ASN A 1065 12.98 -190.17 -47.55
N MET A 1066 13.29 -188.88 -47.35
CA MET A 1066 14.44 -188.17 -47.96
C MET A 1066 15.09 -187.21 -46.96
N THR A 1067 16.43 -187.14 -46.93
CA THR A 1067 17.22 -186.13 -46.18
C THR A 1067 18.00 -185.25 -47.16
N SER A 1068 18.10 -183.94 -46.89
CA SER A 1068 18.74 -182.96 -47.75
C SER A 1068 19.48 -181.84 -46.98
N ILE A 1069 20.41 -181.15 -47.66
CA ILE A 1069 21.23 -180.05 -47.11
C ILE A 1069 21.39 -178.94 -48.17
N ALA A 1070 21.39 -177.67 -47.74
CA ALA A 1070 21.48 -176.48 -48.58
C ALA A 1070 22.20 -175.32 -47.86
N GLY A 1071 22.56 -174.25 -48.56
CA GLY A 1071 23.25 -173.08 -47.98
C GLY A 1071 22.98 -171.78 -48.74
N GLY A 1072 23.20 -170.64 -48.08
CA GLY A 1072 22.94 -169.30 -48.62
C GLY A 1072 23.76 -168.21 -47.93
N THR A 1073 23.90 -167.05 -48.59
CA THR A 1073 24.71 -165.91 -48.09
C THR A 1073 24.11 -164.57 -48.53
N PHE A 1074 24.19 -163.54 -47.68
CA PHE A 1074 23.65 -162.20 -47.93
C PHE A 1074 24.47 -161.13 -47.18
N ASN A 1075 24.90 -160.06 -47.87
CA ASN A 1075 25.66 -158.94 -47.31
C ASN A 1075 26.84 -159.31 -46.38
N GLY A 1076 27.64 -160.31 -46.78
CA GLY A 1076 28.81 -160.78 -46.00
C GLY A 1076 28.48 -161.84 -44.95
N GLU A 1077 27.20 -162.01 -44.61
CA GLU A 1077 26.73 -163.07 -43.72
C GLU A 1077 26.42 -164.36 -44.49
N SER A 1078 26.57 -165.51 -43.84
CA SER A 1078 26.45 -166.85 -44.43
C SER A 1078 25.63 -167.78 -43.53
N ALA A 1079 24.91 -168.74 -44.12
CA ALA A 1079 24.10 -169.72 -43.40
C ALA A 1079 23.99 -171.07 -44.12
N VAL A 1080 23.75 -172.13 -43.34
CA VAL A 1080 23.58 -173.52 -43.81
C VAL A 1080 22.29 -174.11 -43.23
N ALA A 1081 21.58 -174.93 -44.00
CA ALA A 1081 20.31 -175.57 -43.67
C ALA A 1081 20.32 -177.09 -43.92
N ILE A 1082 19.71 -177.87 -43.04
CA ILE A 1082 19.50 -179.33 -43.21
C ILE A 1082 18.00 -179.61 -43.06
N GLY A 1083 17.46 -180.56 -43.82
CA GLY A 1083 16.08 -181.01 -43.69
C GLY A 1083 15.82 -182.48 -44.00
N VAL A 1084 14.66 -182.95 -43.56
CA VAL A 1084 14.11 -184.30 -43.75
C VAL A 1084 12.67 -184.19 -44.21
N SER A 1085 12.26 -185.04 -45.16
CA SER A 1085 10.88 -185.12 -45.64
C SER A 1085 10.40 -186.56 -45.81
N MET A 1086 9.10 -186.80 -45.60
CA MET A 1086 8.46 -188.11 -45.71
C MET A 1086 7.07 -187.99 -46.33
N VAL A 1087 6.64 -189.03 -47.07
CA VAL A 1087 5.30 -189.11 -47.68
C VAL A 1087 4.55 -190.32 -47.11
N SER A 1088 3.33 -190.11 -46.62
CA SER A 1088 2.49 -191.16 -46.01
C SER A 1088 2.17 -192.29 -46.99
N GLU A 1089 1.97 -193.52 -46.48
CA GLU A 1089 1.68 -194.71 -47.29
C GLU A 1089 0.42 -194.60 -48.17
N SER A 1090 -0.56 -193.79 -47.77
CA SER A 1090 -1.77 -193.50 -48.59
C SER A 1090 -1.53 -192.48 -49.71
N GLY A 1091 -0.31 -191.97 -49.87
CA GLY A 1091 0.07 -190.94 -50.85
C GLY A 1091 -0.35 -189.51 -50.49
N GLY A 1092 -1.29 -189.32 -49.55
CA GLY A 1092 -1.93 -188.02 -49.32
C GLY A 1092 -1.12 -186.97 -48.55
N TRP A 1093 -0.29 -187.34 -47.57
CA TRP A 1093 0.40 -186.36 -46.70
C TRP A 1093 1.92 -186.34 -46.90
N VAL A 1094 2.49 -185.15 -47.03
CA VAL A 1094 3.93 -184.86 -47.04
C VAL A 1094 4.31 -184.08 -45.78
N TYR A 1095 5.27 -184.59 -45.01
CA TYR A 1095 5.81 -183.89 -43.83
C TYR A 1095 7.26 -183.47 -44.09
N LYS A 1096 7.65 -182.30 -43.59
CA LYS A 1096 8.99 -181.69 -43.68
C LYS A 1096 9.44 -181.18 -42.31
N LEU A 1097 10.69 -181.40 -41.96
CA LEU A 1097 11.39 -180.79 -40.83
C LEU A 1097 12.74 -180.25 -41.32
N GLN A 1098 13.11 -179.02 -40.97
CA GLN A 1098 14.34 -178.37 -41.42
C GLN A 1098 14.89 -177.37 -40.40
N GLY A 1099 16.19 -177.06 -40.41
CA GLY A 1099 16.79 -176.05 -39.53
C GLY A 1099 18.15 -175.51 -40.00
N THR A 1100 18.55 -174.36 -39.47
CA THR A 1100 19.72 -173.55 -39.92
C THR A 1100 20.57 -172.96 -38.81
N SER A 1101 21.75 -172.47 -39.20
CA SER A 1101 22.66 -171.61 -38.43
C SER A 1101 23.26 -170.53 -39.32
N ASN A 1102 23.55 -169.32 -38.78
CA ASN A 1102 24.23 -168.23 -39.49
C ASN A 1102 25.57 -167.77 -38.85
N SER A 1103 26.30 -166.89 -39.53
CA SER A 1103 27.59 -166.31 -39.09
C SER A 1103 27.52 -165.26 -37.98
N GLN A 1104 26.34 -164.74 -37.61
CA GLN A 1104 26.14 -163.95 -36.38
C GLN A 1104 25.87 -164.83 -35.14
N GLY A 1105 25.79 -166.17 -35.32
CA GLY A 1105 25.60 -167.14 -34.24
C GLY A 1105 24.15 -167.49 -33.94
N ASP A 1106 23.19 -167.06 -34.78
CA ASP A 1106 21.77 -167.36 -34.62
C ASP A 1106 21.38 -168.68 -35.31
N TYR A 1107 20.40 -169.38 -34.73
CA TYR A 1107 19.86 -170.67 -35.20
C TYR A 1107 18.35 -170.60 -35.43
N SER A 1108 17.82 -171.39 -36.38
CA SER A 1108 16.38 -171.46 -36.62
C SER A 1108 15.92 -172.87 -37.03
N ALA A 1109 14.64 -173.19 -36.84
CA ALA A 1109 14.04 -174.46 -37.26
C ALA A 1109 12.58 -174.29 -37.69
N ALA A 1110 12.13 -175.11 -38.64
CA ALA A 1110 10.78 -175.10 -39.19
C ALA A 1110 10.28 -176.54 -39.45
N ILE A 1111 9.00 -176.77 -39.19
CA ILE A 1111 8.29 -178.01 -39.53
C ILE A 1111 7.05 -177.65 -40.35
N GLY A 1112 6.68 -178.48 -41.33
CA GLY A 1112 5.52 -178.26 -42.18
C GLY A 1112 4.88 -179.57 -42.64
N ALA A 1113 3.57 -179.57 -42.80
CA ALA A 1113 2.80 -180.68 -43.35
C ALA A 1113 1.93 -180.15 -44.49
N GLY A 1114 1.97 -180.82 -45.65
CA GLY A 1114 1.13 -180.51 -46.81
C GLY A 1114 0.37 -181.74 -47.27
N PHE A 1115 -0.90 -181.57 -47.63
CA PHE A 1115 -1.70 -182.62 -48.25
C PHE A 1115 -1.65 -182.46 -49.78
N GLN A 1116 -1.48 -183.56 -50.50
CA GLN A 1116 -1.43 -183.62 -51.96
C GLN A 1116 -2.50 -184.60 -52.46
N TRP A 1117 -3.21 -184.20 -53.51
CA TRP A 1117 -4.29 -184.93 -54.17
C TRP A 1117 -3.83 -185.58 -55.48
#